data_AF-A0A4R4Y903-F1
#
_entry.id   AF-A0A4R4Y903-F1
#
_cell.length_a   1.000
_cell.length_b   1.000
_cell.length_c   1.000
_cell.angle_alpha   90.00
_cell.angle_beta   90.00
_cell.angle_gamma   90.00
#
_symmetry.space_group_name_H-M   'P 1'
#
loop_
_entity.id
_entity.type
_entity.pdbx_description
1 polymer ?
#
loop_
_entity_poly.entity_id
_entity_poly.type
_entity_poly.pdbx_seq_one_letter_code
_entity_poly.pdbx_strand_id
1 'polypeptide(L)'
;MDSCLGCCGCGGCSARRLRLRESRRDAGPVLGEEQASGRPRAVRAVLADGSVVTIRPLCSDDLGELERLHGELTEEDRYFRFFGFPSRTGLDRFLRGLVAVGDAHLLALGAFRGDHLVGIGHFETLVGEVAEVAFLVEHRLHARGVATLLLEHLVAAARQRGIRMFLAEVLAENSAMLRVLLDSGLRCSTRLDGTTYQVKLDLDVGEQYFSRLSDRERVADVASLRWLLHPASVAVVGASRRTSAVGDAVLRNIVDGGYTGAAYAVNRRGGQVCGLRAYRSVIDLPEPPELAVLCVPAGVVPDVAEECGRSGVRALVVLAAGLTEDRGLAERLLEAVRHWGMRLLGPNCLGLINADPEVQLNATFAATGIPAGQVGVATQSGGVGIAVLEGLSALGLGISALVSTGDKYDVSGNDMLLWWERDEATRVGVLYLESFGNPRKFAWLARRTSRIKPLIVLRSGASPVAQKAAASHTAATATPGTTRDALLRQTGVIGVDDLAELLAVLAVVCWQAVPSGRRVAVVTNAGGLGVLTADACARAGLEFPSLHEDTCARLAATLPGHASLSNPVDATATVDSDTFARTVATVLGDPSIDSVVVPVVRTAVSDPAEGLAEMVAREREGGCDKPVLVVRGGQAESVAALEADNARVPAFADPSLAARALADLAEYAYWLARPPGIVPDFADVDTAAARALIDEALEKLPGGGWLDPEPVAAVLRHFGLPVVPTTACTTVTEALAAFRELGGCVVVKVRAAGVLHKAHAGGVVLGVSTVAELRGAWAQLQGRFGAAFGGVVLQPSVEPGQEFLVGVIDEAAFGPVVTFGLGGTDTDLIADRSHRLVPLTDHDAADMLHELRAAPQLFGDARLDSGKLIDVLLRTARMAEVLPEIAEVDLNPVIASERGVCVPDARVRLEPREPVDPLIRKLRA
;
A
#
# COMPACT_ATOMS: atom_id res chain seq x y z
N MET A 1 -6.74 -75.64 -3.04
CA MET A 1 -7.86 -76.45 -3.57
C MET A 1 -9.11 -76.05 -2.78
N ASP A 2 -10.12 -75.34 -3.25
CA ASP A 2 -10.37 -74.58 -4.47
C ASP A 2 -11.54 -73.60 -4.20
N SER A 3 -11.43 -72.41 -4.80
CA SER A 3 -12.49 -71.49 -5.29
C SER A 3 -13.79 -71.25 -4.48
N CYS A 4 -14.08 -69.99 -4.13
CA CYS A 4 -14.85 -69.10 -5.03
C CYS A 4 -15.04 -67.68 -4.44
N LEU A 5 -14.58 -66.70 -5.23
CA LEU A 5 -14.81 -65.26 -5.12
C LEU A 5 -16.28 -64.91 -5.40
N GLY A 6 -16.81 -63.87 -4.73
CA GLY A 6 -18.06 -63.22 -5.14
C GLY A 6 -18.57 -62.11 -4.21
N CYS A 7 -18.41 -60.86 -4.66
CA CYS A 7 -19.24 -59.69 -4.37
C CYS A 7 -19.38 -59.18 -2.92
N CYS A 8 -18.72 -58.05 -2.62
CA CYS A 8 -19.28 -56.98 -1.80
C CYS A 8 -18.91 -55.64 -2.45
N GLY A 9 -19.88 -55.01 -3.11
CA GLY A 9 -19.73 -53.75 -3.83
C GLY A 9 -19.80 -52.53 -2.92
N CYS A 10 -18.82 -51.64 -3.03
CA CYS A 10 -18.89 -50.26 -2.56
C CYS A 10 -19.81 -49.43 -3.49
N GLY A 11 -21.13 -49.56 -3.31
CA GLY A 11 -22.15 -48.88 -4.12
C GLY A 11 -22.80 -47.64 -3.48
N GLY A 12 -22.41 -47.25 -2.26
CA GLY A 12 -23.11 -46.22 -1.48
C GLY A 12 -22.84 -44.78 -1.93
N CYS A 13 -21.58 -44.41 -2.19
CA CYS A 13 -21.20 -43.01 -2.47
C CYS A 13 -21.47 -42.58 -3.93
N SER A 14 -21.36 -43.49 -4.90
CA SER A 14 -21.61 -43.14 -6.32
C SER A 14 -23.07 -42.80 -6.61
N ALA A 15 -24.01 -43.40 -5.87
CA ALA A 15 -25.45 -43.19 -6.05
C ALA A 15 -25.94 -41.79 -5.61
N ARG A 16 -25.18 -41.07 -4.78
CA ARG A 16 -25.50 -39.68 -4.38
C ARG A 16 -24.93 -38.65 -5.37
N ARG A 17 -23.74 -38.92 -5.93
CA ARG A 17 -23.14 -38.15 -7.05
C ARG A 17 -23.97 -38.24 -8.34
N LEU A 18 -24.58 -39.40 -8.63
CA LEU A 18 -25.53 -39.52 -9.74
C LEU A 18 -26.85 -38.79 -9.46
N ARG A 19 -27.42 -38.88 -8.25
CA ARG A 19 -28.72 -38.21 -7.96
C ARG A 19 -28.69 -36.68 -8.05
N LEU A 20 -27.58 -36.04 -7.65
CA LEU A 20 -27.40 -34.58 -7.78
C LEU A 20 -27.05 -34.15 -9.22
N ARG A 21 -26.44 -35.04 -10.02
CA ARG A 21 -26.20 -34.82 -11.45
C ARG A 21 -27.42 -35.14 -12.33
N GLU A 22 -28.28 -36.07 -11.92
CA GLU A 22 -29.49 -36.49 -12.64
C GLU A 22 -30.66 -35.52 -12.39
N SER A 23 -30.74 -34.87 -11.22
CA SER A 23 -31.73 -33.80 -10.96
C SER A 23 -31.50 -32.53 -11.77
N ARG A 24 -30.44 -32.46 -12.59
CA ARG A 24 -30.06 -31.30 -13.42
C ARG A 24 -30.61 -31.32 -14.84
N ARG A 25 -31.16 -32.43 -15.32
CA ARG A 25 -31.72 -32.46 -16.69
C ARG A 25 -33.03 -31.66 -16.85
N ASP A 26 -33.64 -31.22 -15.73
CA ASP A 26 -34.94 -30.54 -15.72
C ASP A 26 -34.90 -29.05 -15.26
N ALA A 27 -33.72 -28.45 -15.05
CA ALA A 27 -33.61 -27.03 -14.74
C ALA A 27 -33.31 -26.22 -16.02
N GLY A 28 -34.30 -25.44 -16.47
CA GLY A 28 -34.18 -24.58 -17.65
C GLY A 28 -33.11 -23.48 -17.54
N PRO A 29 -32.78 -22.83 -18.67
CA PRO A 29 -31.67 -21.87 -18.73
C PRO A 29 -31.98 -20.65 -17.85
N VAL A 30 -31.07 -20.34 -16.93
CA VAL A 30 -31.11 -19.13 -16.12
C VAL A 30 -30.06 -18.16 -16.69
N LEU A 31 -30.58 -17.04 -17.21
CA LEU A 31 -29.92 -15.75 -17.54
C LEU A 31 -28.95 -15.70 -18.75
N GLY A 32 -29.46 -15.06 -19.81
CA GLY A 32 -28.80 -14.02 -20.63
C GLY A 32 -27.38 -14.25 -21.15
N GLU A 33 -27.27 -14.81 -22.36
CA GLU A 33 -26.09 -14.72 -23.21
C GLU A 33 -25.92 -13.28 -23.75
N GLU A 34 -25.40 -12.33 -22.96
CA GLU A 34 -24.79 -11.09 -23.50
C GLU A 34 -23.93 -10.29 -22.49
N GLN A 35 -23.27 -10.96 -21.54
CA GLN A 35 -22.23 -10.33 -20.69
C GLN A 35 -20.93 -11.15 -20.73
N ALA A 36 -20.23 -11.14 -21.86
CA ALA A 36 -18.99 -11.88 -22.04
C ALA A 36 -17.76 -10.96 -22.15
N SER A 37 -17.21 -10.55 -21.01
CA SER A 37 -15.76 -10.31 -20.86
C SER A 37 -15.16 -10.76 -19.52
N GLY A 38 -15.95 -11.24 -18.56
CA GLY A 38 -15.52 -11.66 -17.21
C GLY A 38 -14.70 -12.95 -17.11
N ARG A 39 -13.88 -13.28 -18.10
CA ARG A 39 -12.91 -14.39 -17.97
C ARG A 39 -11.73 -13.92 -17.11
N PRO A 40 -11.27 -14.73 -16.13
CA PRO A 40 -10.04 -14.44 -15.41
C PRO A 40 -8.89 -14.28 -16.42
N ARG A 41 -8.22 -13.12 -16.44
CA ARG A 41 -7.03 -12.91 -17.28
C ARG A 41 -5.87 -13.73 -16.73
N ALA A 42 -4.85 -13.99 -17.56
CA ALA A 42 -3.63 -14.62 -17.08
C ALA A 42 -2.93 -13.72 -16.06
N VAL A 43 -2.51 -14.31 -14.93
CA VAL A 43 -1.89 -13.61 -13.81
C VAL A 43 -0.57 -14.30 -13.45
N ARG A 44 0.49 -13.53 -13.24
CA ARG A 44 1.75 -14.06 -12.69
C ARG A 44 1.72 -14.02 -11.18
N ALA A 45 2.25 -15.04 -10.53
CA ALA A 45 2.33 -15.12 -9.08
C ALA A 45 3.55 -15.92 -8.66
N VAL A 46 3.91 -15.79 -7.38
CA VAL A 46 5.11 -16.39 -6.81
C VAL A 46 4.73 -17.55 -5.89
N LEU A 47 5.43 -18.67 -6.03
CA LEU A 47 5.32 -19.85 -5.17
C LEU A 47 6.15 -19.68 -3.89
N ALA A 48 5.95 -20.56 -2.91
CA ALA A 48 6.61 -20.47 -1.61
C ALA A 48 8.16 -20.59 -1.68
N ASP A 49 8.70 -21.14 -2.77
CA ASP A 49 10.13 -21.23 -3.04
C ASP A 49 10.69 -20.06 -3.88
N GLY A 50 9.87 -19.05 -4.17
CA GLY A 50 10.26 -17.90 -4.97
C GLY A 50 10.19 -18.14 -6.49
N SER A 51 9.79 -19.32 -6.94
CA SER A 51 9.59 -19.57 -8.37
C SER A 51 8.30 -18.91 -8.88
N VAL A 52 8.33 -18.42 -10.11
CA VAL A 52 7.19 -17.74 -10.72
C VAL A 52 6.33 -18.74 -11.51
N VAL A 53 5.01 -18.61 -11.36
CA VAL A 53 4.00 -19.33 -12.15
C VAL A 53 3.04 -18.36 -12.83
N THR A 54 2.46 -18.80 -13.94
CA THR A 54 1.32 -18.13 -14.58
C THR A 54 0.05 -18.90 -14.28
N ILE A 55 -0.95 -18.22 -13.72
CA ILE A 55 -2.29 -18.73 -13.49
C ILE A 55 -3.21 -18.21 -14.57
N ARG A 56 -3.91 -19.10 -15.26
CA ARG A 56 -4.91 -18.72 -16.26
C ARG A 56 -6.00 -19.77 -16.38
N PRO A 57 -7.18 -19.42 -16.91
CA PRO A 57 -8.16 -20.40 -17.31
C PRO A 57 -7.57 -21.39 -18.30
N LEU A 58 -7.97 -22.66 -18.17
CA LEU A 58 -7.62 -23.70 -19.12
C LEU A 58 -8.40 -23.51 -20.43
N CYS A 59 -7.77 -23.81 -21.56
CA CYS A 59 -8.37 -23.79 -22.89
C CYS A 59 -8.12 -25.13 -23.62
N SER A 60 -8.73 -25.27 -24.80
CA SER A 60 -8.61 -26.49 -25.62
C SER A 60 -7.16 -26.89 -25.94
N ASP A 61 -6.28 -25.90 -26.04
CA ASP A 61 -4.88 -26.11 -26.41
C ASP A 61 -4.07 -26.75 -25.26
N ASP A 62 -4.58 -26.68 -24.03
CA ASP A 62 -3.95 -27.25 -22.84
C ASP A 62 -4.23 -28.76 -22.66
N LEU A 63 -5.05 -29.36 -23.53
CA LEU A 63 -5.48 -30.75 -23.37
C LEU A 63 -4.29 -31.72 -23.32
N GLY A 64 -3.24 -31.47 -24.12
CA GLY A 64 -2.03 -32.30 -24.12
C GLY A 64 -1.28 -32.26 -22.79
N GLU A 65 -1.12 -31.07 -22.20
CA GLU A 65 -0.47 -30.91 -20.90
C GLU A 65 -1.33 -31.45 -19.74
N LEU A 66 -2.65 -31.36 -19.85
CA LEU A 66 -3.58 -32.00 -18.93
C LEU A 66 -3.46 -33.53 -18.93
N GLU A 67 -3.41 -34.13 -20.13
CA GLU A 67 -3.22 -35.56 -20.30
C GLU A 67 -1.87 -36.00 -19.73
N ARG A 68 -0.79 -35.23 -19.98
CA ARG A 68 0.53 -35.47 -19.43
C ARG A 68 0.51 -35.42 -17.89
N LEU A 69 0.00 -34.35 -17.30
CA LEU A 69 -0.06 -34.17 -15.85
C LEU A 69 -0.78 -35.33 -15.15
N HIS A 70 -1.89 -35.82 -15.73
CA HIS A 70 -2.63 -36.96 -15.19
C HIS A 70 -1.95 -38.31 -15.44
N GLY A 71 -1.23 -38.42 -16.56
CA GLY A 71 -0.44 -39.60 -16.92
C GLY A 71 0.76 -39.83 -15.99
N GLU A 72 1.40 -38.75 -15.54
CA GLU A 72 2.57 -38.76 -14.67
C GLU A 72 2.26 -38.86 -13.17
N LEU A 73 0.98 -38.90 -12.78
CA LEU A 73 0.59 -39.07 -11.38
C LEU A 73 1.10 -40.41 -10.82
N THR A 74 1.59 -40.35 -9.59
CA THR A 74 1.83 -41.56 -8.79
C THR A 74 0.52 -42.30 -8.54
N GLU A 75 0.59 -43.60 -8.21
CA GLU A 75 -0.61 -44.38 -7.87
C GLU A 75 -1.36 -43.76 -6.68
N GLU A 76 -0.62 -43.26 -5.69
CA GLU A 76 -1.14 -42.57 -4.52
C GLU A 76 -1.86 -41.26 -4.89
N ASP A 77 -1.25 -40.40 -5.70
CA ASP A 77 -1.86 -39.13 -6.13
C ASP A 77 -3.14 -39.37 -6.95
N ARG A 78 -3.14 -40.40 -7.80
CA ARG A 78 -4.31 -40.79 -8.58
C ARG A 78 -5.43 -41.31 -7.69
N TYR A 79 -5.10 -42.13 -6.70
CA TYR A 79 -6.05 -42.61 -5.70
C TYR A 79 -6.63 -41.44 -4.89
N PHE A 80 -5.79 -40.51 -4.43
CA PHE A 80 -6.22 -39.33 -3.71
C PHE A 80 -7.11 -38.39 -4.52
N ARG A 81 -6.86 -38.24 -5.82
CA ARG A 81 -7.66 -37.37 -6.69
C ARG A 81 -9.02 -37.96 -7.05
N PHE A 82 -9.06 -39.26 -7.36
CA PHE A 82 -10.23 -39.90 -7.97
C PHE A 82 -10.95 -40.90 -7.05
N PHE A 83 -10.47 -41.10 -5.83
CA PHE A 83 -10.99 -42.09 -4.88
C PHE A 83 -10.95 -43.52 -5.46
N GLY A 84 -10.00 -43.76 -6.38
CA GLY A 84 -9.91 -44.98 -7.20
C GLY A 84 -9.18 -44.75 -8.52
N PHE A 85 -9.18 -45.75 -9.40
CA PHE A 85 -8.54 -45.68 -10.73
C PHE A 85 -9.59 -45.48 -11.81
N PRO A 86 -9.70 -44.27 -12.41
CA PRO A 86 -10.69 -44.03 -13.45
C PRO A 86 -10.38 -44.84 -14.71
N SER A 87 -11.43 -45.32 -15.40
CA SER A 87 -11.27 -45.90 -16.74
C SER A 87 -10.71 -44.85 -17.71
N ARG A 88 -9.91 -45.28 -18.71
CA ARG A 88 -9.31 -44.37 -19.70
C ARG A 88 -10.33 -43.46 -20.38
N THR A 89 -11.44 -44.04 -20.85
CA THR A 89 -12.55 -43.29 -21.46
C THR A 89 -13.21 -42.30 -20.49
N GLY A 90 -13.26 -42.63 -19.20
CA GLY A 90 -13.78 -41.74 -18.16
C GLY A 90 -12.86 -40.55 -17.89
N LEU A 91 -11.54 -40.80 -17.86
CA LEU A 91 -10.53 -39.76 -17.71
C LEU A 91 -10.56 -38.82 -18.93
N ASP A 92 -10.53 -39.33 -20.16
CA ASP A 92 -10.55 -38.53 -21.38
C ASP A 92 -11.77 -37.60 -21.44
N ARG A 93 -12.95 -38.08 -21.02
CA ARG A 93 -14.17 -37.27 -20.95
C ARG A 93 -14.05 -36.17 -19.90
N PHE A 94 -13.51 -36.49 -18.72
CA PHE A 94 -13.30 -35.51 -17.65
C PHE A 94 -12.35 -34.40 -18.09
N LEU A 95 -11.22 -34.73 -18.71
CA LEU A 95 -10.23 -33.76 -19.17
C LEU A 95 -10.80 -32.82 -20.23
N ARG A 96 -11.56 -33.35 -21.20
CA ARG A 96 -12.25 -32.53 -22.20
C ARG A 96 -13.29 -31.58 -21.58
N GLY A 97 -13.92 -31.99 -20.48
CA GLY A 97 -14.84 -31.14 -19.73
C GLY A 97 -14.14 -29.94 -19.08
N LEU A 98 -12.93 -30.11 -18.54
CA LEU A 98 -12.18 -29.03 -17.90
C LEU A 98 -11.76 -27.90 -18.86
N VAL A 99 -11.56 -28.22 -20.14
CA VAL A 99 -11.16 -27.26 -21.19
C VAL A 99 -12.35 -26.78 -22.02
N ALA A 100 -13.56 -27.26 -21.72
CA ALA A 100 -14.75 -26.91 -22.49
C ALA A 100 -15.08 -25.42 -22.28
N VAL A 101 -15.03 -24.68 -23.38
CA VAL A 101 -15.26 -23.23 -23.38
C VAL A 101 -16.76 -22.94 -23.30
N GLY A 102 -17.18 -22.13 -22.31
CA GLY A 102 -18.56 -21.59 -22.24
C GLY A 102 -19.49 -22.20 -21.21
N ASP A 103 -19.01 -23.11 -20.35
CA ASP A 103 -19.84 -23.62 -19.23
C ASP A 103 -19.87 -22.58 -18.08
N ALA A 104 -21.03 -21.95 -17.86
CA ALA A 104 -21.23 -20.99 -16.77
C ALA A 104 -21.06 -21.63 -15.38
N HIS A 105 -21.23 -22.94 -15.27
CA HIS A 105 -21.21 -23.69 -14.00
C HIS A 105 -19.83 -24.25 -13.67
N LEU A 106 -18.85 -24.19 -14.57
CA LEU A 106 -17.49 -24.69 -14.34
C LEU A 106 -16.47 -23.56 -14.52
N LEU A 107 -15.46 -23.54 -13.67
CA LEU A 107 -14.24 -22.78 -13.92
C LEU A 107 -13.05 -23.65 -13.57
N ALA A 108 -12.14 -23.84 -14.53
CA ALA A 108 -10.87 -24.52 -14.32
C ALA A 108 -9.70 -23.55 -14.58
N LEU A 109 -8.83 -23.45 -13.59
CA LEU A 109 -7.58 -22.69 -13.63
C LEU A 109 -6.40 -23.64 -13.66
N GLY A 110 -5.42 -23.35 -14.51
CA GLY A 110 -4.12 -24.00 -14.54
C GLY A 110 -3.03 -23.09 -14.00
N ALA A 111 -2.09 -23.67 -13.26
CA ALA A 111 -0.82 -23.04 -12.90
C ALA A 111 0.29 -23.58 -13.83
N PHE A 112 1.00 -22.67 -14.48
CA PHE A 112 1.99 -22.98 -15.51
C PHE A 112 3.39 -22.46 -15.15
N ARG A 113 4.44 -23.22 -15.47
CA ARG A 113 5.84 -22.78 -15.48
C ARG A 113 6.33 -22.78 -16.93
N GLY A 114 6.40 -21.61 -17.54
CA GLY A 114 6.45 -21.52 -19.00
C GLY A 114 5.22 -22.18 -19.60
N ASP A 115 5.42 -23.13 -20.51
CA ASP A 115 4.33 -23.87 -21.14
C ASP A 115 3.92 -25.14 -20.37
N HIS A 116 4.61 -25.44 -19.25
CA HIS A 116 4.41 -26.69 -18.50
C HIS A 116 3.32 -26.54 -17.44
N LEU A 117 2.27 -27.36 -17.51
CA LEU A 117 1.19 -27.37 -16.53
C LEU A 117 1.64 -28.11 -15.25
N VAL A 118 1.72 -27.38 -14.14
CA VAL A 118 2.20 -27.90 -12.84
C VAL A 118 1.09 -28.15 -11.83
N GLY A 119 -0.12 -27.64 -12.09
CA GLY A 119 -1.28 -27.91 -11.25
C GLY A 119 -2.56 -27.35 -11.82
N ILE A 120 -3.68 -27.92 -11.39
CA ILE A 120 -5.03 -27.49 -11.76
C ILE A 120 -5.90 -27.34 -10.53
N GLY A 121 -6.78 -26.34 -10.57
CA GLY A 121 -7.85 -26.14 -9.61
C GLY A 121 -9.13 -25.82 -10.36
N HIS A 122 -10.24 -26.41 -9.97
CA HIS A 122 -11.54 -26.06 -10.56
C HIS A 122 -12.64 -26.09 -9.51
N PHE A 123 -13.70 -25.33 -9.78
CA PHE A 123 -14.98 -25.51 -9.10
C PHE A 123 -16.11 -25.77 -10.08
N GLU A 124 -17.06 -26.61 -9.68
CA GLU A 124 -18.32 -26.87 -10.38
C GLU A 124 -19.47 -26.38 -9.48
N THR A 125 -20.24 -25.38 -9.94
CA THR A 125 -21.42 -24.86 -9.24
C THR A 125 -22.42 -25.99 -9.05
N LEU A 126 -22.84 -26.25 -7.80
CA LEU A 126 -23.78 -27.31 -7.45
C LEU A 126 -25.24 -26.84 -7.58
N VAL A 127 -25.71 -26.12 -6.57
CA VAL A 127 -27.06 -25.54 -6.46
C VAL A 127 -26.95 -24.22 -5.71
N GLY A 128 -27.59 -23.17 -6.22
CA GLY A 128 -27.56 -21.84 -5.61
C GLY A 128 -26.13 -21.29 -5.49
N GLU A 129 -25.76 -20.85 -4.29
CA GLU A 129 -24.49 -20.20 -3.99
C GLU A 129 -23.39 -21.19 -3.54
N VAL A 130 -23.53 -22.48 -3.85
CA VAL A 130 -22.61 -23.55 -3.41
C VAL A 130 -21.93 -24.20 -4.60
N ALA A 131 -20.61 -24.36 -4.54
CA ALA A 131 -19.82 -25.06 -5.57
C ALA A 131 -18.92 -26.16 -4.97
N GLU A 132 -18.69 -27.24 -5.71
CA GLU A 132 -17.70 -28.26 -5.37
C GLU A 132 -16.33 -27.82 -5.89
N VAL A 133 -15.26 -27.92 -5.08
CA VAL A 133 -13.90 -27.51 -5.45
C VAL A 133 -12.92 -28.68 -5.42
N ALA A 134 -12.00 -28.72 -6.38
CA ALA A 134 -11.05 -29.80 -6.54
C ALA A 134 -9.70 -29.33 -7.09
N PHE A 135 -8.63 -30.03 -6.68
CA PHE A 135 -7.24 -29.69 -7.02
C PHE A 135 -6.45 -30.91 -7.46
N LEU A 136 -5.43 -30.68 -8.29
CA LEU A 136 -4.38 -31.63 -8.61
C LEU A 136 -3.07 -30.86 -8.80
N VAL A 137 -1.98 -31.33 -8.21
CA VAL A 137 -0.66 -30.70 -8.34
C VAL A 137 0.36 -31.77 -8.67
N GLU A 138 1.30 -31.44 -9.55
CA GLU A 138 2.44 -32.29 -9.87
C GLU A 138 3.20 -32.69 -8.58
N HIS A 139 3.48 -33.98 -8.42
CA HIS A 139 4.05 -34.56 -7.20
C HIS A 139 5.31 -33.83 -6.70
N ARG A 140 6.22 -33.47 -7.62
CA ARG A 140 7.51 -32.80 -7.29
C ARG A 140 7.33 -31.38 -6.74
N LEU A 141 6.16 -30.79 -6.94
CA LEU A 141 5.82 -29.43 -6.52
C LEU A 141 4.84 -29.39 -5.35
N HIS A 142 4.58 -30.54 -4.72
CA HIS A 142 3.89 -30.59 -3.44
C HIS A 142 4.65 -29.76 -2.39
N ALA A 143 3.91 -29.17 -1.45
CA ALA A 143 4.44 -28.24 -0.46
C ALA A 143 5.11 -26.95 -1.01
N ARG A 144 4.99 -26.64 -2.31
CA ARG A 144 5.42 -25.34 -2.89
C ARG A 144 4.30 -24.29 -2.97
N GLY A 145 3.09 -24.62 -2.52
CA GLY A 145 1.98 -23.68 -2.42
C GLY A 145 1.12 -23.55 -3.69
N VAL A 146 1.29 -24.42 -4.69
CA VAL A 146 0.52 -24.38 -5.96
C VAL A 146 -0.98 -24.51 -5.71
N ALA A 147 -1.43 -25.52 -4.97
CA ALA A 147 -2.86 -25.73 -4.66
C ALA A 147 -3.45 -24.57 -3.86
N THR A 148 -2.69 -24.05 -2.89
CA THR A 148 -3.08 -22.90 -2.08
C THR A 148 -3.28 -21.66 -2.94
N LEU A 149 -2.34 -21.38 -3.84
CA LEU A 149 -2.45 -20.24 -4.76
C LEU A 149 -3.64 -20.40 -5.72
N LEU A 150 -3.86 -21.60 -6.27
CA LEU A 150 -5.04 -21.89 -7.09
C LEU A 150 -6.35 -21.70 -6.30
N LEU A 151 -6.41 -22.14 -5.03
CA LEU A 151 -7.56 -21.93 -4.17
C LEU A 151 -7.87 -20.45 -4.00
N GLU A 152 -6.86 -19.62 -3.73
CA GLU A 152 -7.02 -18.17 -3.55
C GLU A 152 -7.62 -17.50 -4.81
N HIS A 153 -7.14 -17.88 -6.00
CA HIS A 153 -7.68 -17.38 -7.27
C HIS A 153 -9.10 -17.91 -7.56
N LEU A 154 -9.40 -19.17 -7.22
CA LEU A 154 -10.75 -19.73 -7.34
C LEU A 154 -11.73 -19.05 -6.38
N VAL A 155 -11.33 -18.74 -5.14
CA VAL A 155 -12.17 -18.02 -4.17
C VAL A 155 -12.55 -16.66 -4.71
N ALA A 156 -11.58 -15.90 -5.24
CA ALA A 156 -11.86 -14.59 -5.83
C ALA A 156 -12.83 -14.70 -7.03
N ALA A 157 -12.58 -15.64 -7.94
CA ALA A 157 -13.45 -15.85 -9.10
C ALA A 157 -14.85 -16.35 -8.73
N ALA A 158 -14.97 -17.20 -7.69
CA ALA A 158 -16.25 -17.73 -7.23
C ALA A 158 -17.11 -16.65 -6.56
N ARG A 159 -16.50 -15.77 -5.75
CA ARG A 159 -17.19 -14.62 -5.14
C ARG A 159 -17.74 -13.67 -6.19
N GLN A 160 -16.99 -13.42 -7.26
CA GLN A 160 -17.48 -12.63 -8.41
C GLN A 160 -18.67 -13.28 -9.12
N ARG A 161 -18.82 -14.61 -9.05
CA ARG A 161 -19.98 -15.35 -9.57
C ARG A 161 -21.10 -15.56 -8.55
N GLY A 162 -21.05 -14.90 -7.39
CA GLY A 162 -22.06 -15.03 -6.34
C GLY A 162 -22.02 -16.33 -5.53
N ILE A 163 -20.95 -17.12 -5.64
CA ILE A 163 -20.76 -18.32 -4.83
C ILE A 163 -20.31 -17.90 -3.43
N ARG A 164 -20.98 -18.41 -2.39
CA ARG A 164 -20.68 -18.15 -0.98
C ARG A 164 -20.04 -19.33 -0.25
N MET A 165 -20.09 -20.54 -0.81
CA MET A 165 -19.55 -21.74 -0.15
C MET A 165 -18.87 -22.68 -1.13
N PHE A 166 -17.69 -23.17 -0.76
CA PHE A 166 -17.07 -24.34 -1.37
C PHE A 166 -17.28 -25.60 -0.54
N LEU A 167 -17.56 -26.70 -1.24
CA LEU A 167 -17.55 -28.05 -0.70
C LEU A 167 -16.36 -28.80 -1.31
N ALA A 168 -15.55 -29.44 -0.46
CA ALA A 168 -14.51 -30.35 -0.90
C ALA A 168 -14.70 -31.70 -0.22
N GLU A 169 -14.64 -32.78 -0.98
CA GLU A 169 -14.56 -34.13 -0.46
C GLU A 169 -13.09 -34.56 -0.52
N VAL A 170 -12.53 -35.00 0.60
CA VAL A 170 -11.10 -35.34 0.72
C VAL A 170 -10.95 -36.65 1.47
N LEU A 171 -10.15 -37.60 0.98
CA LEU A 171 -9.86 -38.83 1.72
C LEU A 171 -9.24 -38.50 3.08
N ALA A 172 -9.63 -39.21 4.13
CA ALA A 172 -9.14 -38.98 5.49
C ALA A 172 -7.61 -39.12 5.61
N GLU A 173 -7.01 -39.95 4.75
CA GLU A 173 -5.56 -40.17 4.66
C GLU A 173 -4.82 -39.02 3.95
N ASN A 174 -5.52 -38.20 3.15
CA ASN A 174 -4.91 -37.09 2.41
C ASN A 174 -4.75 -35.84 3.30
N SER A 175 -3.86 -35.98 4.29
CA SER A 175 -3.51 -34.92 5.24
C SER A 175 -2.99 -33.65 4.56
N ALA A 176 -2.32 -33.76 3.42
CA ALA A 176 -1.80 -32.63 2.64
C ALA A 176 -2.92 -31.75 2.11
N MET A 177 -3.93 -32.34 1.45
CA MET A 177 -5.08 -31.58 0.93
C MET A 177 -5.95 -31.02 2.06
N LEU A 178 -6.14 -31.77 3.15
CA LEU A 178 -6.81 -31.24 4.33
C LEU A 178 -6.11 -29.99 4.86
N ARG A 179 -4.77 -30.00 4.96
CA ARG A 179 -4.00 -28.84 5.40
C ARG A 179 -4.18 -27.64 4.46
N VAL A 180 -4.20 -27.84 3.14
CA VAL A 180 -4.45 -26.74 2.17
C VAL A 180 -5.80 -26.05 2.43
N LEU A 181 -6.85 -26.82 2.69
CA LEU A 181 -8.19 -26.27 2.92
C LEU A 181 -8.31 -25.63 4.32
N LEU A 182 -7.81 -26.30 5.36
CA LEU A 182 -7.92 -25.85 6.75
C LEU A 182 -7.03 -24.63 7.03
N ASP A 183 -5.84 -24.57 6.42
CA ASP A 183 -4.93 -23.43 6.60
C ASP A 183 -5.30 -22.26 5.68
N SER A 184 -6.32 -22.38 4.81
CA SER A 184 -6.70 -21.34 3.85
C SER A 184 -6.96 -19.98 4.49
N GLY A 185 -7.35 -19.95 5.77
CA GLY A 185 -7.76 -18.76 6.51
C GLY A 185 -9.25 -18.47 6.37
N LEU A 186 -9.98 -19.23 5.55
CA LEU A 186 -11.43 -19.20 5.47
C LEU A 186 -12.05 -19.92 6.66
N ARG A 187 -13.27 -19.50 7.06
CA ARG A 187 -14.04 -20.25 8.06
C ARG A 187 -14.37 -21.62 7.48
N CYS A 188 -13.92 -22.67 8.16
CA CYS A 188 -14.09 -24.03 7.69
C CYS A 188 -14.78 -24.92 8.72
N SER A 189 -15.57 -25.88 8.23
CA SER A 189 -16.10 -26.97 9.06
C SER A 189 -15.84 -28.31 8.37
N THR A 190 -15.54 -29.33 9.16
CA THR A 190 -15.26 -30.67 8.66
C THR A 190 -16.23 -31.67 9.24
N ARG A 191 -16.64 -32.64 8.42
CA ARG A 191 -17.45 -33.78 8.85
C ARG A 191 -16.89 -35.05 8.23
N LEU A 192 -16.61 -36.04 9.05
CA LEU A 192 -16.22 -37.38 8.57
C LEU A 192 -17.47 -38.11 8.03
N ASP A 193 -17.38 -38.64 6.81
CA ASP A 193 -18.40 -39.45 6.14
C ASP A 193 -17.72 -40.69 5.55
N GLY A 194 -17.82 -41.83 6.23
CA GLY A 194 -17.09 -43.04 5.86
C GLY A 194 -15.56 -42.84 5.94
N THR A 195 -14.88 -42.93 4.80
CA THR A 195 -13.41 -42.76 4.68
C THR A 195 -13.01 -41.37 4.17
N THR A 196 -13.96 -40.45 3.98
CA THR A 196 -13.72 -39.10 3.47
C THR A 196 -14.14 -38.05 4.50
N TYR A 197 -13.43 -36.92 4.51
CA TYR A 197 -13.92 -35.69 5.12
C TYR A 197 -14.65 -34.87 4.07
N GLN A 198 -15.86 -34.45 4.42
CA GLN A 198 -16.53 -33.34 3.77
C GLN A 198 -16.07 -32.04 4.45
N VAL A 199 -15.34 -31.22 3.72
CA VAL A 199 -14.87 -29.90 4.15
C VAL A 199 -15.77 -28.84 3.53
N LYS A 200 -16.34 -27.97 4.37
CA LYS A 200 -17.08 -26.79 3.92
C LYS A 200 -16.24 -25.55 4.19
N LEU A 201 -16.05 -24.73 3.16
CA LEU A 201 -15.36 -23.45 3.23
C LEU A 201 -16.36 -22.34 2.95
N ASP A 202 -16.52 -21.44 3.91
CA ASP A 202 -17.28 -20.20 3.75
C ASP A 202 -16.39 -19.17 3.05
N LEU A 203 -16.90 -18.59 1.96
CA LEU A 203 -16.17 -17.63 1.12
C LEU A 203 -16.34 -16.17 1.57
N ASP A 204 -16.99 -15.96 2.72
CA ASP A 204 -16.97 -14.68 3.41
C ASP A 204 -15.56 -14.42 3.98
N VAL A 205 -14.87 -13.44 3.40
CA VAL A 205 -13.46 -13.15 3.70
C VAL A 205 -13.36 -12.28 4.94
N GLY A 206 -12.70 -12.80 5.98
CA GLY A 206 -12.43 -12.08 7.23
C GLY A 206 -10.94 -11.79 7.44
N GLU A 207 -10.63 -11.13 8.57
CA GLU A 207 -9.27 -10.74 8.94
C GLU A 207 -8.27 -11.91 8.94
N GLN A 208 -8.70 -13.11 9.36
CA GLN A 208 -7.87 -14.31 9.36
C GLN A 208 -7.45 -14.75 7.95
N TYR A 209 -8.36 -14.65 6.98
CA TYR A 209 -8.05 -14.95 5.57
C TYR A 209 -7.01 -13.98 5.04
N PHE A 210 -7.18 -12.69 5.32
CA PHE A 210 -6.24 -11.64 4.91
C PHE A 210 -4.85 -11.83 5.53
N SER A 211 -4.79 -12.07 6.83
CA SER A 211 -3.52 -12.33 7.53
C SER A 211 -2.76 -13.52 6.91
N ARG A 212 -3.47 -14.62 6.61
CA ARG A 212 -2.86 -15.81 5.98
C ARG A 212 -2.37 -15.55 4.56
N LEU A 213 -3.16 -14.84 3.74
CA LEU A 213 -2.76 -14.41 2.40
C LEU A 213 -1.49 -13.57 2.44
N SER A 214 -1.48 -12.54 3.27
CA SER A 214 -0.38 -11.61 3.45
C SER A 214 0.92 -12.30 3.88
N ASP A 215 0.85 -13.26 4.81
CA ASP A 215 2.04 -13.99 5.23
C ASP A 215 2.61 -14.89 4.13
N ARG A 216 1.74 -15.52 3.32
CA ARG A 216 2.17 -16.34 2.18
C ARG A 216 2.78 -15.50 1.07
N GLU A 217 2.17 -14.35 0.78
CA GLU A 217 2.71 -13.38 -0.17
C GLU A 217 4.11 -12.96 0.24
N ARG A 218 4.28 -12.56 1.50
CA ARG A 218 5.59 -12.16 2.04
C ARG A 218 6.64 -13.27 1.93
N VAL A 219 6.31 -14.51 2.29
CA VAL A 219 7.26 -15.64 2.15
C VAL A 219 7.67 -15.85 0.70
N ALA A 220 6.69 -15.88 -0.21
CA ALA A 220 6.92 -16.12 -1.63
C ALA A 220 7.74 -14.99 -2.27
N ASP A 221 7.33 -13.74 -2.04
CA ASP A 221 7.97 -12.56 -2.63
C ASP A 221 9.41 -12.42 -2.14
N VAL A 222 9.66 -12.53 -0.82
CA VAL A 222 11.03 -12.51 -0.27
C VAL A 222 11.89 -13.62 -0.88
N ALA A 223 11.35 -14.84 -1.02
CA ALA A 223 12.09 -15.94 -1.63
C ALA A 223 12.46 -15.64 -3.10
N SER A 224 11.59 -14.98 -3.85
CA SER A 224 11.90 -14.60 -5.24
C SER A 224 12.88 -13.43 -5.37
N LEU A 225 12.93 -12.53 -4.39
CA LEU A 225 13.91 -11.43 -4.37
C LEU A 225 15.33 -11.90 -4.04
N ARG A 226 15.49 -13.10 -3.46
CA ARG A 226 16.81 -13.68 -3.22
C ARG A 226 17.63 -13.84 -4.50
N TRP A 227 17.00 -14.13 -5.63
CA TRP A 227 17.67 -14.21 -6.93
C TRP A 227 18.30 -12.89 -7.39
N LEU A 228 17.84 -11.75 -6.82
CA LEU A 228 18.40 -10.43 -7.07
C LEU A 228 19.38 -10.00 -5.97
N LEU A 229 19.01 -10.22 -4.71
CA LEU A 229 19.72 -9.66 -3.55
C LEU A 229 20.78 -10.62 -2.98
N HIS A 230 20.58 -11.93 -3.02
CA HIS A 230 21.55 -12.93 -2.57
C HIS A 230 21.87 -13.97 -3.66
N PRO A 231 22.24 -13.55 -4.89
CA PRO A 231 22.60 -14.50 -5.93
C PRO A 231 23.93 -15.18 -5.59
N ALA A 232 24.02 -16.49 -5.81
CA ALA A 232 25.26 -17.26 -5.72
C ALA A 232 26.17 -17.05 -6.97
N SER A 233 25.59 -16.59 -8.08
CA SER A 233 26.31 -16.31 -9.31
C SER A 233 25.71 -15.14 -10.11
N VAL A 234 26.59 -14.32 -10.71
CA VAL A 234 26.23 -13.13 -11.48
C VAL A 234 26.96 -13.11 -12.83
N ALA A 235 26.23 -12.86 -13.92
CA ALA A 235 26.82 -12.59 -15.23
C ALA A 235 26.58 -11.15 -15.67
N VAL A 236 27.64 -10.44 -16.07
CA VAL A 236 27.54 -9.09 -16.66
C VAL A 236 27.55 -9.20 -18.18
N VAL A 237 26.37 -9.02 -18.79
CA VAL A 237 26.18 -9.05 -20.24
C VAL A 237 26.38 -7.67 -20.82
N GLY A 238 27.34 -7.52 -21.73
CA GLY A 238 27.82 -6.21 -22.16
C GLY A 238 29.05 -5.73 -21.38
N ALA A 239 29.71 -6.63 -20.64
CA ALA A 239 31.04 -6.39 -20.08
C ALA A 239 31.99 -5.88 -21.18
N SER A 240 32.82 -4.88 -20.88
CA SER A 240 33.60 -4.15 -21.89
C SER A 240 35.02 -3.90 -21.40
N ARG A 241 35.98 -3.76 -22.32
CA ARG A 241 37.35 -3.32 -22.01
C ARG A 241 37.52 -1.79 -22.06
N ARG A 242 36.46 -1.08 -22.47
CA ARG A 242 36.45 0.38 -22.53
C ARG A 242 36.05 0.92 -21.17
N THR A 243 36.95 1.65 -20.53
CA THR A 243 36.77 2.19 -19.17
C THR A 243 35.61 3.17 -19.02
N SER A 244 35.09 3.71 -20.13
CA SER A 244 33.92 4.58 -20.18
C SER A 244 32.59 3.85 -20.37
N ALA A 245 32.59 2.52 -20.53
CA ALA A 245 31.37 1.75 -20.75
C ALA A 245 30.71 1.34 -19.41
N VAL A 246 29.39 1.43 -19.33
CA VAL A 246 28.61 1.00 -18.15
C VAL A 246 28.92 -0.44 -17.75
N GLY A 247 28.98 -1.38 -18.72
CA GLY A 247 29.30 -2.78 -18.42
C GLY A 247 30.71 -3.03 -17.90
N ASP A 248 31.66 -2.12 -18.14
CA ASP A 248 32.98 -2.16 -17.51
C ASP A 248 32.94 -1.64 -16.07
N ALA A 249 32.23 -0.52 -15.82
CA ALA A 249 32.03 0.02 -14.48
C ALA A 249 31.31 -0.97 -13.55
N VAL A 250 30.23 -1.61 -14.02
CA VAL A 250 29.49 -2.64 -13.27
C VAL A 250 30.38 -3.83 -12.93
N LEU A 251 31.10 -4.38 -13.91
CA LEU A 251 31.95 -5.54 -13.65
C LEU A 251 33.09 -5.21 -12.69
N ARG A 252 33.69 -4.00 -12.80
CA ARG A 252 34.68 -3.51 -11.83
C ARG A 252 34.09 -3.39 -10.44
N ASN A 253 32.91 -2.78 -10.30
CA ASN A 253 32.25 -2.63 -8.99
C ASN A 253 31.94 -3.98 -8.33
N ILE A 254 31.57 -5.02 -9.09
CA ILE A 254 31.37 -6.37 -8.55
C ILE A 254 32.69 -6.98 -8.08
N VAL A 255 33.74 -6.90 -8.89
CA VAL A 255 35.05 -7.52 -8.59
C VAL A 255 35.78 -6.77 -7.46
N ASP A 256 35.89 -5.45 -7.58
CA ASP A 256 36.57 -4.58 -6.60
C ASP A 256 35.78 -4.46 -5.30
N GLY A 257 34.46 -4.63 -5.37
CA GLY A 257 33.56 -4.66 -4.21
C GLY A 257 33.61 -5.94 -3.39
N GLY A 258 34.32 -6.98 -3.86
CA GLY A 258 34.54 -8.21 -3.10
C GLY A 258 33.41 -9.23 -3.16
N TYR A 259 32.59 -9.22 -4.23
CA TYR A 259 31.48 -10.16 -4.38
C TYR A 259 31.90 -11.60 -4.09
N THR A 260 31.17 -12.26 -3.20
CA THR A 260 31.56 -13.56 -2.62
C THR A 260 31.18 -14.75 -3.50
N GLY A 261 30.25 -14.56 -4.45
CA GLY A 261 29.78 -15.58 -5.38
C GLY A 261 30.58 -15.65 -6.69
N ALA A 262 30.08 -16.43 -7.66
CA ALA A 262 30.73 -16.60 -8.96
C ALA A 262 30.38 -15.44 -9.92
N ALA A 263 31.38 -14.69 -10.39
CA ALA A 263 31.20 -13.61 -11.36
C ALA A 263 31.64 -14.01 -12.78
N TYR A 264 30.81 -13.73 -13.78
CA TYR A 264 31.09 -14.00 -15.19
C TYR A 264 31.01 -12.74 -16.04
N ALA A 265 31.93 -12.62 -17.00
CA ALA A 265 31.91 -11.58 -18.02
C ALA A 265 31.33 -12.14 -19.33
N VAL A 266 30.33 -11.47 -19.91
CA VAL A 266 29.79 -11.82 -21.24
C VAL A 266 30.00 -10.65 -22.20
N ASN A 267 30.82 -10.90 -23.23
CA ASN A 267 31.15 -9.97 -24.30
C ASN A 267 31.23 -10.72 -25.63
N ARG A 268 30.50 -10.25 -26.65
CA ARG A 268 30.46 -10.87 -28.00
C ARG A 268 31.85 -11.14 -28.62
N ARG A 269 32.88 -10.36 -28.27
CA ARG A 269 34.26 -10.54 -28.77
C ARG A 269 35.05 -11.62 -28.01
N GLY A 270 34.58 -12.03 -26.83
CA GLY A 270 35.29 -12.88 -25.90
C GLY A 270 36.58 -12.25 -25.36
N GLY A 271 37.48 -13.08 -24.83
CA GLY A 271 38.79 -12.67 -24.32
C GLY A 271 38.80 -12.56 -22.80
N GLN A 272 39.36 -11.48 -22.27
CA GLN A 272 39.43 -11.21 -20.83
C GLN A 272 38.94 -9.78 -20.53
N VAL A 273 38.16 -9.62 -19.47
CA VAL A 273 37.65 -8.32 -18.97
C VAL A 273 37.76 -8.34 -17.45
N CYS A 274 38.34 -7.31 -16.83
CA CYS A 274 38.55 -7.22 -15.37
C CYS A 274 39.21 -8.48 -14.76
N GLY A 275 40.16 -9.08 -15.48
CA GLY A 275 40.82 -10.33 -15.04
C GLY A 275 40.00 -11.61 -15.25
N LEU A 276 38.72 -11.51 -15.60
CA LEU A 276 37.81 -12.64 -15.81
C LEU A 276 37.77 -13.07 -17.28
N ARG A 277 37.60 -14.38 -17.52
CA ARG A 277 37.33 -14.91 -18.86
C ARG A 277 35.99 -14.37 -19.37
N ALA A 278 36.00 -13.79 -20.56
CA ALA A 278 34.81 -13.30 -21.22
C ALA A 278 34.24 -14.34 -22.20
N TYR A 279 32.99 -14.74 -21.96
CA TYR A 279 32.21 -15.64 -22.81
C TYR A 279 31.44 -14.85 -23.87
N ARG A 280 31.10 -15.48 -25.00
CA ARG A 280 30.48 -14.76 -26.13
C ARG A 280 28.97 -14.58 -25.94
N SER A 281 28.31 -15.57 -25.35
CA SER A 281 26.92 -15.51 -24.91
C SER A 281 26.76 -16.15 -23.51
N VAL A 282 25.61 -15.91 -22.89
CA VAL A 282 25.19 -16.52 -21.62
C VAL A 282 25.06 -18.04 -21.76
N ILE A 283 24.67 -18.56 -22.93
CA ILE A 283 24.57 -20.00 -23.18
C ILE A 283 25.93 -20.71 -23.18
N ASP A 284 27.03 -19.97 -23.34
CA ASP A 284 28.40 -20.52 -23.33
C ASP A 284 28.97 -20.66 -21.91
N LEU A 285 28.24 -20.19 -20.89
CA LEU A 285 28.68 -20.23 -19.50
C LEU A 285 28.73 -21.69 -18.99
N PRO A 286 29.67 -22.00 -18.07
CA PRO A 286 29.83 -23.36 -17.54
C PRO A 286 28.60 -23.82 -16.74
N GLU A 287 27.90 -22.86 -16.12
CA GLU A 287 26.67 -23.06 -15.38
C GLU A 287 25.78 -21.82 -15.56
N PRO A 288 24.45 -21.98 -15.49
CA PRO A 288 23.55 -20.85 -15.64
C PRO A 288 23.64 -19.93 -14.42
N PRO A 289 23.87 -18.61 -14.62
CA PRO A 289 23.96 -17.68 -13.52
C PRO A 289 22.58 -17.45 -12.91
N GLU A 290 22.51 -17.24 -11.60
CA GLU A 290 21.24 -16.91 -10.94
C GLU A 290 20.76 -15.50 -11.35
N LEU A 291 21.70 -14.56 -11.47
CA LEU A 291 21.47 -13.17 -11.87
C LEU A 291 22.22 -12.80 -13.14
N ALA A 292 21.56 -12.14 -14.09
CA ALA A 292 22.21 -11.49 -15.22
C ALA A 292 22.01 -9.96 -15.20
N VAL A 293 23.09 -9.21 -15.31
CA VAL A 293 23.09 -7.74 -15.41
C VAL A 293 23.32 -7.33 -16.86
N LEU A 294 22.31 -6.71 -17.47
CA LEU A 294 22.24 -6.41 -18.90
C LEU A 294 22.66 -4.96 -19.14
N CYS A 295 23.91 -4.80 -19.57
CA CYS A 295 24.58 -3.55 -19.94
C CYS A 295 24.71 -3.40 -21.46
N VAL A 296 23.68 -3.83 -22.20
CA VAL A 296 23.63 -3.83 -23.68
C VAL A 296 22.65 -2.77 -24.20
N PRO A 297 22.75 -2.32 -25.47
CA PRO A 297 21.78 -1.38 -26.04
C PRO A 297 20.34 -1.91 -26.02
N ALA A 298 19.35 -1.02 -25.84
CA ALA A 298 17.94 -1.38 -25.70
C ALA A 298 17.41 -2.35 -26.78
N GLY A 299 17.77 -2.11 -28.04
CA GLY A 299 17.28 -2.91 -29.17
C GLY A 299 17.65 -4.40 -29.15
N VAL A 300 18.65 -4.81 -28.35
CA VAL A 300 19.05 -6.23 -28.22
C VAL A 300 18.71 -6.82 -26.84
N VAL A 301 18.13 -6.02 -25.94
CA VAL A 301 17.76 -6.49 -24.58
C VAL A 301 16.76 -7.66 -24.62
N PRO A 302 15.68 -7.63 -25.43
CA PRO A 302 14.73 -8.74 -25.47
C PRO A 302 15.38 -10.07 -25.91
N ASP A 303 16.26 -10.02 -26.92
CA ASP A 303 16.96 -11.21 -27.42
C ASP A 303 17.89 -11.81 -26.36
N VAL A 304 18.60 -10.95 -25.64
CA VAL A 304 19.47 -11.37 -24.52
C VAL A 304 18.65 -11.93 -23.36
N ALA A 305 17.50 -11.32 -23.04
CA ALA A 305 16.60 -11.83 -22.00
C ALA A 305 16.08 -13.23 -22.35
N GLU A 306 15.73 -13.46 -23.63
CA GLU A 306 15.35 -14.78 -24.13
C GLU A 306 16.50 -15.81 -24.01
N GLU A 307 17.74 -15.44 -24.36
CA GLU A 307 18.93 -16.29 -24.15
C GLU A 307 19.17 -16.61 -22.67
N CYS A 308 19.01 -15.63 -21.78
CA CYS A 308 19.10 -15.81 -20.33
C CYS A 308 18.03 -16.80 -19.83
N GLY A 309 16.78 -16.60 -20.25
CA GLY A 309 15.66 -17.46 -19.86
C GLY A 309 15.88 -18.91 -20.27
N ARG A 310 16.30 -19.16 -21.52
CA ARG A 310 16.66 -20.50 -22.03
C ARG A 310 17.79 -21.16 -21.27
N SER A 311 18.76 -20.37 -20.82
CA SER A 311 19.89 -20.87 -20.03
C SER A 311 19.45 -21.25 -18.61
N GLY A 312 18.32 -20.72 -18.12
CA GLY A 312 17.80 -20.98 -16.78
C GLY A 312 18.13 -19.88 -15.75
N VAL A 313 18.46 -18.67 -16.21
CA VAL A 313 18.65 -17.49 -15.36
C VAL A 313 17.37 -17.22 -14.55
N ARG A 314 17.51 -16.81 -13.29
CA ARG A 314 16.36 -16.59 -12.39
C ARG A 314 15.95 -15.13 -12.31
N ALA A 315 16.90 -14.20 -12.44
CA ALA A 315 16.63 -12.78 -12.38
C ALA A 315 17.48 -11.96 -13.36
N LEU A 316 16.90 -10.86 -13.83
CA LEU A 316 17.53 -9.89 -14.72
C LEU A 316 17.60 -8.52 -14.06
N VAL A 317 18.71 -7.82 -14.26
CA VAL A 317 18.86 -6.38 -14.00
C VAL A 317 19.11 -5.70 -15.34
N VAL A 318 18.18 -4.88 -15.80
CA VAL A 318 18.29 -4.20 -17.10
C VAL A 318 18.63 -2.73 -16.88
N LEU A 319 19.86 -2.34 -17.23
CA LEU A 319 20.31 -0.96 -17.04
C LEU A 319 19.95 -0.05 -18.22
N ALA A 320 19.66 -0.64 -19.38
CA ALA A 320 19.38 0.11 -20.60
C ALA A 320 18.11 0.96 -20.47
N ALA A 321 18.21 2.23 -20.85
CA ALA A 321 17.08 3.13 -21.06
C ALA A 321 16.54 3.01 -22.49
N GLY A 322 15.36 3.59 -22.77
CA GLY A 322 14.81 3.66 -24.12
C GLY A 322 13.89 2.49 -24.52
N LEU A 323 13.58 1.58 -23.59
CA LEU A 323 12.67 0.46 -23.86
C LEU A 323 11.20 0.85 -23.73
N THR A 324 10.86 1.76 -22.81
CA THR A 324 9.48 2.14 -22.52
C THR A 324 8.85 2.95 -23.66
N GLU A 325 9.67 3.68 -24.41
CA GLU A 325 9.26 4.45 -25.58
C GLU A 325 8.96 3.56 -26.81
N ASP A 326 9.52 2.35 -26.85
CA ASP A 326 9.27 1.35 -27.90
C ASP A 326 8.46 0.18 -27.32
N ARG A 327 7.14 0.26 -27.48
CA ARG A 327 6.20 -0.78 -26.99
C ARG A 327 6.56 -2.18 -27.49
N GLY A 328 7.09 -2.32 -28.71
CA GLY A 328 7.45 -3.62 -29.26
C GLY A 328 8.65 -4.25 -28.54
N LEU A 329 9.64 -3.44 -28.14
CA LEU A 329 10.75 -3.92 -27.32
C LEU A 329 10.32 -4.24 -25.89
N ALA A 330 9.50 -3.37 -25.28
CA ALA A 330 8.97 -3.59 -23.94
C ALA A 330 8.14 -4.87 -23.85
N GLU A 331 7.21 -5.09 -24.78
CA GLU A 331 6.38 -6.28 -24.85
C GLU A 331 7.23 -7.55 -25.01
N ARG A 332 8.19 -7.56 -25.93
CA ARG A 332 9.09 -8.72 -26.13
C ARG A 332 9.96 -9.03 -24.91
N LEU A 333 10.48 -8.02 -24.22
CA LEU A 333 11.22 -8.22 -22.97
C LEU A 333 10.31 -8.84 -21.90
N LEU A 334 9.12 -8.26 -21.71
CA LEU A 334 8.15 -8.78 -20.75
C LEU A 334 7.75 -10.21 -21.12
N GLU A 335 7.46 -10.51 -22.39
CA GLU A 335 7.15 -11.87 -22.85
C GLU A 335 8.24 -12.87 -22.47
N ALA A 336 9.52 -12.56 -22.72
CA ALA A 336 10.64 -13.43 -22.32
C ALA A 336 10.69 -13.62 -20.80
N VAL A 337 10.59 -12.54 -20.02
CA VAL A 337 10.58 -12.59 -18.54
C VAL A 337 9.41 -13.42 -18.02
N ARG A 338 8.22 -13.26 -18.61
CA ARG A 338 7.01 -13.96 -18.21
C ARG A 338 7.10 -15.45 -18.57
N HIS A 339 7.49 -15.77 -19.80
CA HIS A 339 7.59 -17.14 -20.30
C HIS A 339 8.59 -17.97 -19.49
N TRP A 340 9.78 -17.43 -19.21
CA TRP A 340 10.82 -18.15 -18.45
C TRP A 340 10.69 -18.03 -16.93
N GLY A 341 9.69 -17.30 -16.43
CA GLY A 341 9.46 -17.13 -14.99
C GLY A 341 10.58 -16.38 -14.26
N MET A 342 11.24 -15.44 -14.94
CA MET A 342 12.31 -14.62 -14.36
C MET A 342 11.73 -13.45 -13.55
N ARG A 343 12.49 -12.98 -12.55
CA ARG A 343 12.28 -11.64 -11.96
C ARG A 343 13.04 -10.57 -12.77
N LEU A 344 12.52 -9.36 -12.83
CA LEU A 344 13.12 -8.23 -13.54
C LEU A 344 13.25 -6.99 -12.66
N LEU A 345 14.48 -6.48 -12.52
CA LEU A 345 14.77 -5.15 -12.00
C LEU A 345 15.09 -4.20 -13.17
N GLY A 346 14.45 -3.03 -13.18
CA GLY A 346 14.52 -2.08 -14.29
C GLY A 346 13.33 -2.22 -15.27
N PRO A 347 13.49 -1.86 -16.56
CA PRO A 347 14.70 -1.32 -17.20
C PRO A 347 15.07 0.09 -16.71
N ASN A 348 16.05 0.74 -17.35
CA ASN A 348 16.42 2.13 -17.08
C ASN A 348 16.76 2.41 -15.61
N CYS A 349 17.59 1.58 -15.01
CA CYS A 349 17.96 1.69 -13.61
C CYS A 349 19.46 1.81 -13.37
N LEU A 350 19.83 2.17 -12.14
CA LEU A 350 21.22 2.19 -11.69
C LEU A 350 21.77 0.77 -11.42
N GLY A 351 20.88 -0.19 -11.16
CA GLY A 351 21.22 -1.54 -10.69
C GLY A 351 20.89 -1.74 -9.21
N LEU A 352 21.66 -2.61 -8.54
CA LEU A 352 21.48 -2.92 -7.12
C LEU A 352 22.81 -3.06 -6.37
N ILE A 353 22.75 -2.85 -5.06
CA ILE A 353 23.83 -3.12 -4.12
C ILE A 353 23.25 -4.00 -2.99
N ASN A 354 23.98 -5.04 -2.59
CA ASN A 354 23.79 -5.73 -1.31
C ASN A 354 25.13 -5.73 -0.58
N ALA A 355 25.17 -5.09 0.59
CA ALA A 355 26.38 -4.96 1.39
C ALA A 355 26.51 -6.01 2.50
N ASP A 356 25.62 -6.99 2.55
CA ASP A 356 25.75 -8.16 3.43
C ASP A 356 27.15 -8.77 3.26
N PRO A 357 27.94 -8.96 4.34
CA PRO A 357 29.26 -9.59 4.27
C PRO A 357 29.29 -10.96 3.59
N GLU A 358 28.19 -11.71 3.61
CA GLU A 358 28.08 -12.99 2.92
C GLU A 358 27.86 -12.85 1.41
N VAL A 359 27.55 -11.65 0.91
CA VAL A 359 27.22 -11.38 -0.51
C VAL A 359 28.18 -10.36 -1.15
N GLN A 360 28.29 -9.15 -0.59
CA GLN A 360 29.12 -8.04 -1.09
C GLN A 360 28.93 -7.73 -2.59
N LEU A 361 27.68 -7.65 -3.06
CA LEU A 361 27.37 -7.42 -4.46
C LEU A 361 27.15 -5.93 -4.74
N ASN A 362 27.99 -5.31 -5.57
CA ASN A 362 27.72 -3.99 -6.15
C ASN A 362 27.53 -4.09 -7.66
N ALA A 363 26.30 -4.34 -8.10
CA ALA A 363 25.90 -4.45 -9.50
C ALA A 363 25.42 -3.11 -10.08
N THR A 364 26.08 -2.01 -9.71
CA THR A 364 25.78 -0.65 -10.20
C THR A 364 26.93 -0.05 -10.98
N PHE A 365 26.70 1.09 -11.62
CA PHE A 365 27.74 1.93 -12.21
C PHE A 365 27.99 3.22 -11.40
N ALA A 366 27.63 3.24 -10.11
CA ALA A 366 27.98 4.36 -9.23
C ALA A 366 29.51 4.41 -9.03
N ALA A 367 30.05 5.63 -8.92
CA ALA A 367 31.49 5.83 -8.69
C ALA A 367 31.89 5.66 -7.22
N THR A 368 30.98 5.96 -6.31
CA THR A 368 31.20 5.91 -4.86
C THR A 368 30.83 4.53 -4.34
N GLY A 369 31.82 3.81 -3.79
CA GLY A 369 31.55 2.64 -2.95
C GLY A 369 31.07 3.09 -1.57
N ILE A 370 30.14 2.36 -0.97
CA ILE A 370 29.65 2.64 0.39
C ILE A 370 29.89 1.42 1.27
N PRO A 371 30.34 1.61 2.52
CA PRO A 371 30.48 0.52 3.47
C PRO A 371 29.13 -0.14 3.79
N ALA A 372 29.19 -1.38 4.26
CA ALA A 372 28.04 -2.03 4.85
C ALA A 372 27.51 -1.22 6.04
N GLY A 373 26.19 -1.15 6.16
CA GLY A 373 25.52 -0.49 7.26
C GLY A 373 24.04 -0.82 7.29
N GLN A 374 23.24 0.10 7.82
CA GLN A 374 21.87 -0.19 8.25
C GLN A 374 20.78 0.48 7.40
N VAL A 375 21.17 1.25 6.37
CA VAL A 375 20.23 2.01 5.52
C VAL A 375 19.86 1.20 4.30
N GLY A 376 18.58 0.82 4.19
CA GLY A 376 18.01 0.24 2.98
C GLY A 376 17.51 1.35 2.05
N VAL A 377 17.85 1.31 0.76
CA VAL A 377 17.44 2.33 -0.21
C VAL A 377 16.69 1.69 -1.37
N ALA A 378 15.50 2.20 -1.69
CA ALA A 378 14.78 1.84 -2.90
C ALA A 378 14.40 3.11 -3.67
N THR A 379 14.90 3.23 -4.90
CA THR A 379 14.76 4.45 -5.70
C THR A 379 14.27 4.15 -7.10
N GLN A 380 13.35 4.97 -7.61
CA GLN A 380 12.94 4.93 -9.01
C GLN A 380 13.91 5.68 -9.92
N SER A 381 14.57 6.73 -9.41
CA SER A 381 15.54 7.53 -10.16
C SER A 381 16.97 7.12 -9.86
N GLY A 382 17.73 6.76 -10.90
CA GLY A 382 19.15 6.44 -10.78
C GLY A 382 19.99 7.61 -10.30
N GLY A 383 19.72 8.82 -10.79
CA GLY A 383 20.44 10.04 -10.38
C GLY A 383 20.21 10.40 -8.92
N VAL A 384 18.97 10.29 -8.44
CA VAL A 384 18.66 10.46 -7.00
C VAL A 384 19.33 9.36 -6.18
N GLY A 385 19.35 8.12 -6.68
CA GLY A 385 20.07 7.02 -6.04
C GLY A 385 21.56 7.32 -5.82
N ILE A 386 22.25 7.83 -6.84
CA ILE A 386 23.66 8.25 -6.74
C ILE A 386 23.82 9.39 -5.72
N ALA A 387 22.95 10.40 -5.74
CA ALA A 387 23.04 11.52 -4.81
C ALA A 387 22.80 11.09 -3.35
N VAL A 388 21.87 10.16 -3.11
CA VAL A 388 21.65 9.54 -1.79
C VAL A 388 22.89 8.74 -1.37
N LEU A 389 23.48 7.96 -2.27
CA LEU A 389 24.72 7.22 -1.99
C LEU A 389 25.86 8.17 -1.58
N GLU A 390 26.09 9.24 -2.34
CA GLU A 390 27.13 10.23 -2.00
C GLU A 390 26.85 10.92 -0.66
N GLY A 391 25.59 11.28 -0.38
CA GLY A 391 25.19 11.88 0.89
C GLY A 391 25.37 10.94 2.08
N LEU A 392 25.01 9.66 1.94
CA LEU A 392 25.25 8.64 2.97
C LEU A 392 26.75 8.47 3.24
N SER A 393 27.56 8.39 2.19
CA SER A 393 29.02 8.29 2.31
C SER A 393 29.60 9.52 3.03
N ALA A 394 29.11 10.73 2.73
CA ALA A 394 29.56 11.96 3.38
C ALA A 394 29.23 11.99 4.89
N LEU A 395 28.13 11.37 5.30
CA LEU A 395 27.76 11.20 6.71
C LEU A 395 28.45 10.01 7.40
N GLY A 396 29.19 9.19 6.65
CA GLY A 396 29.73 7.93 7.18
C GLY A 396 28.64 6.93 7.54
N LEU A 397 27.47 6.99 6.88
CA LEU A 397 26.39 6.03 7.01
C LEU A 397 26.52 4.95 5.92
N GLY A 398 26.52 3.69 6.33
CA GLY A 398 26.55 2.55 5.41
C GLY A 398 25.16 2.07 4.98
N ILE A 399 25.10 1.36 3.87
CA ILE A 399 23.87 0.77 3.32
C ILE A 399 23.78 -0.72 3.65
N SER A 400 22.57 -1.24 3.81
CA SER A 400 22.29 -2.68 3.83
C SER A 400 22.10 -3.19 2.40
N ALA A 401 21.16 -2.56 1.68
CA ALA A 401 20.88 -2.81 0.28
C ALA A 401 20.41 -1.53 -0.42
N LEU A 402 20.76 -1.38 -1.70
CA LEU A 402 20.18 -0.39 -2.60
C LEU A 402 19.54 -1.09 -3.79
N VAL A 403 18.31 -0.72 -4.14
CA VAL A 403 17.62 -1.20 -5.34
C VAL A 403 17.10 -0.03 -6.15
N SER A 404 17.64 0.14 -7.36
CA SER A 404 17.12 1.09 -8.34
C SER A 404 16.11 0.40 -9.25
N THR A 405 14.84 0.80 -9.14
CA THR A 405 13.72 0.16 -9.86
C THR A 405 13.55 0.65 -11.28
N GLY A 406 14.05 1.85 -11.61
CA GLY A 406 13.92 2.46 -12.94
C GLY A 406 12.46 2.51 -13.40
N ASP A 407 12.20 2.05 -14.62
CA ASP A 407 10.85 2.02 -15.18
C ASP A 407 9.91 1.00 -14.50
N LYS A 408 10.45 0.15 -13.61
CA LYS A 408 9.69 -0.67 -12.65
C LYS A 408 8.68 -1.60 -13.33
N TYR A 409 9.16 -2.41 -14.26
CA TYR A 409 8.33 -3.37 -15.00
C TYR A 409 7.85 -4.53 -14.13
N ASP A 410 8.66 -4.98 -13.17
CA ASP A 410 8.33 -6.07 -12.24
C ASP A 410 8.62 -5.65 -10.79
N VAL A 411 9.89 -5.66 -10.37
CA VAL A 411 10.28 -5.34 -8.99
C VAL A 411 10.03 -3.87 -8.66
N SER A 412 9.38 -3.62 -7.52
CA SER A 412 8.87 -2.32 -7.11
C SER A 412 9.22 -1.95 -5.66
N GLY A 413 8.81 -0.76 -5.21
CA GLY A 413 8.92 -0.37 -3.80
C GLY A 413 8.16 -1.30 -2.85
N ASN A 414 7.06 -1.92 -3.29
CA ASN A 414 6.31 -2.88 -2.47
C ASN A 414 7.12 -4.15 -2.19
N ASP A 415 7.88 -4.63 -3.18
CA ASP A 415 8.80 -5.76 -3.01
C ASP A 415 9.89 -5.44 -1.97
N MET A 416 10.39 -4.20 -1.97
CA MET A 416 11.41 -3.76 -1.01
C MET A 416 10.88 -3.61 0.41
N LEU A 417 9.63 -3.15 0.58
CA LEU A 417 8.97 -3.16 1.90
C LEU A 417 8.85 -4.59 2.45
N LEU A 418 8.44 -5.54 1.62
CA LEU A 418 8.37 -6.96 1.98
C LEU A 418 9.74 -7.54 2.35
N TRP A 419 10.78 -7.15 1.62
CA TRP A 419 12.17 -7.53 1.94
C TRP A 419 12.60 -7.00 3.30
N TRP A 420 12.45 -5.69 3.54
CA TRP A 420 12.89 -5.03 4.77
C TRP A 420 12.13 -5.49 6.02
N GLU A 421 10.91 -6.02 5.90
CA GLU A 421 10.23 -6.66 7.03
C GLU A 421 10.99 -7.87 7.59
N ARG A 422 11.79 -8.57 6.76
CA ARG A 422 12.55 -9.75 7.17
C ARG A 422 14.05 -9.50 7.33
N ASP A 423 14.59 -8.59 6.54
CA ASP A 423 16.03 -8.33 6.54
C ASP A 423 16.47 -7.62 7.83
N GLU A 424 17.18 -8.31 8.72
CA GLU A 424 17.64 -7.75 9.99
C GLU A 424 18.75 -6.70 9.83
N ALA A 425 19.48 -6.69 8.70
CA ALA A 425 20.53 -5.72 8.44
C ALA A 425 19.95 -4.31 8.21
N THR A 426 18.82 -4.20 7.53
CA THR A 426 18.13 -2.91 7.35
C THR A 426 17.47 -2.47 8.66
N ARG A 427 17.85 -1.31 9.19
CA ARG A 427 17.20 -0.65 10.34
C ARG A 427 16.36 0.57 9.97
N VAL A 428 16.67 1.22 8.85
CA VAL A 428 15.89 2.35 8.29
C VAL A 428 15.75 2.18 6.78
N GLY A 429 14.55 2.40 6.26
CA GLY A 429 14.26 2.33 4.82
C GLY A 429 14.10 3.71 4.20
N VAL A 430 14.73 3.94 3.05
CA VAL A 430 14.64 5.18 2.26
C VAL A 430 13.98 4.87 0.93
N LEU A 431 12.95 5.63 0.60
CA LEU A 431 12.13 5.46 -0.60
C LEU A 431 12.13 6.74 -1.43
N TYR A 432 12.54 6.64 -2.68
CA TYR A 432 12.25 7.65 -3.70
C TYR A 432 11.35 7.02 -4.76
N LEU A 433 10.06 7.35 -4.72
CA LEU A 433 9.05 6.78 -5.60
C LEU A 433 8.36 7.90 -6.37
N GLU A 434 8.39 7.82 -7.70
CA GLU A 434 7.62 8.73 -8.56
C GLU A 434 6.18 8.22 -8.73
N SER A 435 5.97 6.92 -8.54
CA SER A 435 4.65 6.30 -8.44
C SER A 435 4.64 5.14 -7.43
N PHE A 436 3.53 4.96 -6.71
CA PHE A 436 3.38 3.90 -5.71
C PHE A 436 2.95 2.53 -6.31
N GLY A 437 2.67 2.46 -7.62
CA GLY A 437 2.29 1.22 -8.29
C GLY A 437 0.90 0.72 -7.88
N ASN A 438 0.84 -0.13 -6.84
CA ASN A 438 -0.40 -0.50 -6.14
C ASN A 438 -0.40 0.22 -4.79
N PRO A 439 -1.00 1.42 -4.69
CA PRO A 439 -0.88 2.26 -3.50
C PRO A 439 -1.67 1.76 -2.30
N ARG A 440 -2.77 1.01 -2.50
CA ARG A 440 -3.47 0.32 -1.41
C ARG A 440 -2.56 -0.71 -0.75
N LYS A 441 -1.91 -1.56 -1.56
CA LYS A 441 -0.92 -2.53 -1.06
C LYS A 441 0.29 -1.81 -0.44
N PHE A 442 0.75 -0.72 -1.05
CA PHE A 442 1.82 0.11 -0.48
C PHE A 442 1.45 0.65 0.90
N ALA A 443 0.26 1.24 1.05
CA ALA A 443 -0.19 1.82 2.32
C ALA A 443 -0.21 0.77 3.43
N TRP A 444 -0.75 -0.40 3.12
CA TRP A 444 -0.81 -1.53 4.04
C TRP A 444 0.59 -2.02 4.43
N LEU A 445 1.49 -2.23 3.45
CA LEU A 445 2.87 -2.65 3.70
C LEU A 445 3.65 -1.59 4.48
N ALA A 446 3.59 -0.33 4.07
CA ALA A 446 4.30 0.78 4.69
C ALA A 446 3.88 0.95 6.15
N ARG A 447 2.57 0.91 6.46
CA ARG A 447 2.07 0.96 7.84
C ARG A 447 2.64 -0.17 8.70
N ARG A 448 2.72 -1.38 8.16
CA ARG A 448 3.26 -2.55 8.87
C ARG A 448 4.77 -2.43 9.08
N THR A 449 5.52 -2.09 8.03
CA THR A 449 6.97 -1.91 8.09
C THR A 449 7.35 -0.76 9.03
N SER A 450 6.67 0.39 8.96
CA SER A 450 6.89 1.56 9.83
C SER A 450 6.71 1.27 11.32
N ARG A 451 5.93 0.24 11.70
CA ARG A 451 5.83 -0.19 13.11
C ARG A 451 7.06 -0.93 13.62
N ILE A 452 7.88 -1.45 12.71
CA ILE A 452 9.07 -2.23 13.02
C ILE A 452 10.33 -1.37 12.81
N LYS A 453 10.34 -0.56 11.74
CA LYS A 453 11.50 0.19 11.26
C LYS A 453 11.06 1.52 10.67
N PRO A 454 11.73 2.65 10.98
CA PRO A 454 11.42 3.92 10.35
C PRO A 454 11.55 3.85 8.82
N LEU A 455 10.58 4.43 8.12
CA LEU A 455 10.58 4.62 6.68
C LEU A 455 10.60 6.10 6.35
N ILE A 456 11.47 6.50 5.42
CA ILE A 456 11.60 7.88 4.96
C ILE A 456 11.32 7.92 3.46
N VAL A 457 10.38 8.77 3.03
CA VAL A 457 10.05 8.99 1.62
C VAL A 457 10.51 10.39 1.20
N LEU A 458 11.37 10.45 0.17
CA LEU A 458 11.69 11.70 -0.50
C LEU A 458 10.58 12.02 -1.51
N ARG A 459 9.82 13.08 -1.20
CA ARG A 459 8.66 13.55 -1.96
C ARG A 459 9.11 14.17 -3.29
N SER A 460 8.57 13.67 -4.40
CA SER A 460 8.75 14.25 -5.74
C SER A 460 7.44 14.80 -6.30
N GLY A 461 7.47 15.77 -7.21
CA GLY A 461 6.23 16.20 -7.89
C GLY A 461 5.18 16.86 -6.99
N ALA A 462 5.58 17.59 -5.94
CA ALA A 462 4.64 18.27 -5.05
C ALA A 462 3.93 19.47 -5.73
N SER A 463 4.61 20.15 -6.66
CA SER A 463 4.05 21.29 -7.38
C SER A 463 3.46 20.88 -8.74
N PRO A 464 2.43 21.59 -9.25
CA PRO A 464 1.88 21.32 -10.58
C PRO A 464 2.92 21.37 -11.71
N VAL A 465 3.97 22.18 -11.55
CA VAL A 465 5.10 22.26 -12.48
C VAL A 465 5.93 20.98 -12.44
N ALA A 466 6.28 20.52 -11.23
CA ALA A 466 7.03 19.28 -11.03
C ALA A 466 6.23 18.05 -11.46
N GLN A 467 4.90 18.05 -11.26
CA GLN A 467 4.00 17.00 -11.75
C GLN A 467 4.00 16.90 -13.27
N LYS A 468 3.94 18.03 -13.97
CA LYS A 468 4.02 18.06 -15.45
C LYS A 468 5.39 17.57 -15.95
N ALA A 469 6.47 17.98 -15.28
CA ALA A 469 7.81 17.52 -15.61
C ALA A 469 7.96 16.00 -15.38
N ALA A 470 7.52 15.49 -14.23
CA ALA A 470 7.53 14.07 -13.90
C ALA A 470 6.66 13.23 -14.86
N ALA A 471 5.50 13.74 -15.28
CA ALA A 471 4.63 13.09 -16.27
C ALA A 471 5.25 13.02 -17.68
N SER A 472 6.19 13.91 -17.99
CA SER A 472 6.96 13.87 -19.24
C SER A 472 8.12 12.87 -19.17
N HIS A 473 8.58 12.54 -17.96
CA HIS A 473 9.65 11.58 -17.68
C HIS A 473 9.14 10.17 -17.36
N THR A 474 7.88 10.04 -16.90
CA THR A 474 7.22 8.76 -16.61
C THR A 474 5.80 8.80 -17.13
N ALA A 475 5.38 7.75 -17.84
CA ALA A 475 4.01 7.63 -18.38
C ALA A 475 2.92 7.46 -17.30
N ALA A 476 3.21 7.72 -16.03
CA ALA A 476 2.32 7.56 -14.89
C ALA A 476 1.66 8.89 -14.51
N THR A 477 0.35 8.86 -14.24
CA THR A 477 -0.41 10.02 -13.73
C THR A 477 0.17 10.47 -12.39
N ALA A 478 0.46 11.77 -12.27
CA ALA A 478 1.03 12.33 -11.04
C ALA A 478 -0.02 12.34 -9.91
N THR A 479 0.38 11.85 -8.73
CA THR A 479 -0.47 11.82 -7.53
C THR A 479 -0.68 13.24 -6.97
N PRO A 480 -1.93 13.62 -6.60
CA PRO A 480 -2.17 14.86 -5.88
C PRO A 480 -1.40 14.90 -4.55
N GLY A 481 -0.74 16.02 -4.25
CA GLY A 481 0.10 16.15 -3.04
C GLY A 481 -0.67 15.85 -1.74
N THR A 482 -1.92 16.28 -1.63
CA THR A 482 -2.79 16.05 -0.47
C THR A 482 -3.06 14.57 -0.21
N THR A 483 -3.25 13.76 -1.25
CA THR A 483 -3.46 12.31 -1.14
C THR A 483 -2.19 11.61 -0.67
N ARG A 484 -1.04 12.02 -1.20
CA ARG A 484 0.25 11.49 -0.75
C ARG A 484 0.53 11.85 0.70
N ASP A 485 0.29 13.09 1.13
CA ASP A 485 0.57 13.47 2.51
C ASP A 485 -0.38 12.74 3.48
N ALA A 486 -1.64 12.51 3.10
CA ALA A 486 -2.57 11.67 3.87
C ALA A 486 -2.05 10.23 4.02
N LEU A 487 -1.56 9.62 2.93
CA LEU A 487 -0.93 8.30 2.95
C LEU A 487 0.23 8.26 3.96
N LEU A 488 1.19 9.18 3.86
CA LEU A 488 2.39 9.16 4.68
C LEU A 488 2.05 9.28 6.17
N ARG A 489 1.11 10.17 6.52
CA ARG A 489 0.62 10.32 7.91
C ARG A 489 -0.03 9.04 8.44
N GLN A 490 -0.95 8.43 7.68
CA GLN A 490 -1.64 7.20 8.13
C GLN A 490 -0.69 6.01 8.30
N THR A 491 0.39 5.99 7.53
CA THR A 491 1.36 4.88 7.48
C THR A 491 2.56 5.08 8.39
N GLY A 492 2.68 6.22 9.07
CA GLY A 492 3.84 6.55 9.91
C GLY A 492 5.13 6.72 9.12
N VAL A 493 5.04 6.96 7.82
CA VAL A 493 6.22 7.19 6.96
C VAL A 493 6.62 8.66 7.07
N ILE A 494 7.90 8.92 7.32
CA ILE A 494 8.47 10.26 7.41
C ILE A 494 8.63 10.82 5.99
N GLY A 495 7.91 11.89 5.67
CA GLY A 495 7.94 12.51 4.34
C GLY A 495 8.84 13.74 4.29
N VAL A 496 9.93 13.69 3.52
CA VAL A 496 10.88 14.80 3.34
C VAL A 496 10.80 15.38 1.93
N ASP A 497 11.10 16.66 1.75
CA ASP A 497 10.93 17.36 0.46
C ASP A 497 12.23 17.51 -0.35
N ASP A 498 13.39 17.38 0.29
CA ASP A 498 14.68 17.51 -0.38
C ASP A 498 15.76 16.59 0.21
N LEU A 499 16.92 16.55 -0.48
CA LEU A 499 18.04 15.68 -0.10
C LEU A 499 18.70 16.13 1.22
N ALA A 500 18.74 17.42 1.53
CA ALA A 500 19.34 17.91 2.77
C ALA A 500 18.48 17.50 3.97
N GLU A 501 17.16 17.59 3.84
CA GLU A 501 16.20 17.09 4.82
C GLU A 501 16.25 15.57 4.98
N LEU A 502 16.36 14.81 3.88
CA LEU A 502 16.55 13.36 3.93
C LEU A 502 17.80 12.99 4.76
N LEU A 503 18.94 13.64 4.48
CA LEU A 503 20.20 13.38 5.19
C LEU A 503 20.13 13.82 6.66
N ALA A 504 19.45 14.93 6.94
CA ALA A 504 19.19 15.40 8.31
C ALA A 504 18.37 14.39 9.13
N VAL A 505 17.25 13.92 8.59
CA VAL A 505 16.41 12.91 9.24
C VAL A 505 17.17 11.60 9.42
N LEU A 506 17.91 11.15 8.40
CA LEU A 506 18.74 9.94 8.49
C LEU A 506 19.79 10.04 9.60
N ALA A 507 20.48 11.17 9.73
CA ALA A 507 21.44 11.41 10.81
C ALA A 507 20.77 11.29 12.19
N VAL A 508 19.59 11.90 12.36
CA VAL A 508 18.85 11.85 13.64
C VAL A 508 18.35 10.43 13.92
N VAL A 509 17.69 9.78 12.97
CA VAL A 509 17.16 8.40 13.10
C VAL A 509 18.26 7.38 13.36
N CYS A 510 19.42 7.52 12.72
CA CYS A 510 20.52 6.56 12.85
C CYS A 510 21.37 6.75 14.11
N TRP A 511 21.47 7.98 14.63
CA TRP A 511 22.41 8.32 15.71
C TRP A 511 21.73 8.64 17.05
N GLN A 512 20.45 9.01 17.03
CA GLN A 512 19.68 9.36 18.21
C GLN A 512 18.58 8.33 18.49
N ALA A 513 18.17 8.26 19.75
CA ALA A 513 17.00 7.47 20.14
C ALA A 513 15.71 8.17 19.73
N VAL A 514 14.60 7.45 19.78
CA VAL A 514 13.27 7.99 19.50
C VAL A 514 12.81 8.79 20.73
N PRO A 515 12.43 10.08 20.61
CA PRO A 515 11.99 10.88 21.74
C PRO A 515 10.65 10.36 22.27
N SER A 516 10.40 10.52 23.57
CA SER A 516 9.13 10.13 24.20
C SER A 516 7.96 11.08 23.87
N GLY A 517 8.24 12.24 23.28
CA GLY A 517 7.24 13.27 22.98
C GLY A 517 7.85 14.47 22.28
N ARG A 518 7.09 15.57 22.25
CA ARG A 518 7.43 16.81 21.51
C ARG A 518 8.05 17.90 22.40
N ARG A 519 8.29 17.62 23.69
CA ARG A 519 8.77 18.61 24.64
C ARG A 519 10.27 18.79 24.48
N VAL A 520 10.69 20.00 24.13
CA VAL A 520 12.08 20.31 23.81
C VAL A 520 12.62 21.39 24.76
N ALA A 521 13.90 21.26 25.11
CA ALA A 521 14.67 22.34 25.72
C ALA A 521 15.78 22.83 24.80
N VAL A 522 16.07 24.13 24.87
CA VAL A 522 17.21 24.72 24.17
C VAL A 522 18.28 25.13 25.18
N VAL A 523 19.53 24.74 24.95
CA VAL A 523 20.69 25.12 25.78
C VAL A 523 21.75 25.77 24.90
N THR A 524 22.09 27.03 25.16
CA THR A 524 22.97 27.82 24.29
C THR A 524 24.09 28.52 25.06
N ASN A 525 25.22 28.80 24.40
CA ASN A 525 26.21 29.77 24.88
C ASN A 525 26.06 31.16 24.21
N ALA A 526 25.13 31.27 23.26
CA ALA A 526 24.88 32.47 22.47
C ALA A 526 23.37 32.73 22.34
N GLY A 527 22.85 33.68 23.13
CA GLY A 527 21.43 33.99 23.19
C GLY A 527 20.75 34.21 21.83
N GLY A 528 21.39 34.93 20.90
CA GLY A 528 20.81 35.17 19.56
C GLY A 528 20.56 33.88 18.77
N LEU A 529 21.49 32.92 18.79
CA LEU A 529 21.31 31.63 18.14
C LEU A 529 20.31 30.74 18.91
N GLY A 530 20.26 30.89 20.24
CA GLY A 530 19.24 30.27 21.09
C GLY A 530 17.82 30.68 20.69
N VAL A 531 17.58 31.99 20.49
CA VAL A 531 16.28 32.51 20.04
C VAL A 531 15.91 31.97 18.66
N LEU A 532 16.83 32.03 17.68
CA LEU A 532 16.57 31.50 16.33
C LEU A 532 16.20 30.00 16.35
N THR A 533 16.85 29.24 17.23
CA THR A 533 16.59 27.81 17.41
C THR A 533 15.25 27.55 18.10
N ALA A 534 14.92 28.32 19.14
CA ALA A 534 13.63 28.21 19.81
C ALA A 534 12.46 28.52 18.85
N ASP A 535 12.60 29.59 18.07
CA ASP A 535 11.68 29.97 17.01
C ASP A 535 11.51 28.87 15.95
N ALA A 536 12.62 28.24 15.53
CA ALA A 536 12.60 27.14 14.58
C ALA A 536 11.87 25.91 15.14
N CYS A 537 12.13 25.55 16.39
CA CYS A 537 11.46 24.44 17.08
C CYS A 537 9.95 24.70 17.23
N ALA A 538 9.57 25.91 17.65
CA ALA A 538 8.16 26.28 17.78
C ALA A 538 7.43 26.24 16.43
N ARG A 539 8.06 26.73 15.34
CA ARG A 539 7.50 26.62 13.98
C ARG A 539 7.36 25.18 13.48
N ALA A 540 8.24 24.29 13.95
CA ALA A 540 8.18 22.86 13.64
C ALA A 540 7.15 22.10 14.52
N GLY A 541 6.47 22.79 15.45
CA GLY A 541 5.45 22.18 16.32
C GLY A 541 5.99 21.51 17.58
N LEU A 542 7.25 21.76 17.96
CA LEU A 542 7.83 21.31 19.23
C LEU A 542 7.38 22.23 20.38
N GLU A 543 7.24 21.64 21.57
CA GLU A 543 6.67 22.29 22.75
C GLU A 543 7.77 22.74 23.74
N PHE A 544 7.62 23.94 24.32
CA PHE A 544 8.59 24.53 25.25
C PHE A 544 8.03 24.59 26.68
N PRO A 545 8.05 23.48 27.44
CA PRO A 545 7.63 23.52 28.83
C PRO A 545 8.65 24.24 29.71
N SER A 546 8.19 24.73 30.86
CA SER A 546 9.07 25.22 31.91
C SER A 546 9.88 24.07 32.53
N LEU A 547 11.15 24.33 32.85
CA LEU A 547 12.00 23.38 33.56
C LEU A 547 11.55 23.20 35.01
N HIS A 548 11.82 22.03 35.58
CA HIS A 548 11.53 21.74 36.97
C HIS A 548 12.37 22.63 37.90
N GLU A 549 11.81 23.01 39.05
CA GLU A 549 12.49 23.90 40.02
C GLU A 549 13.85 23.33 40.47
N ASP A 550 13.93 22.01 40.69
CA ASP A 550 15.18 21.31 41.01
C ASP A 550 16.23 21.44 39.90
N THR A 551 15.83 21.40 38.63
CA THR A 551 16.73 21.59 37.50
C THR A 551 17.26 23.02 37.49
N CYS A 552 16.39 24.01 37.66
CA CYS A 552 16.78 25.42 37.79
C CYS A 552 17.77 25.64 38.95
N ALA A 553 17.56 24.98 40.09
CA ALA A 553 18.46 25.06 41.24
C ALA A 553 19.85 24.46 40.96
N ARG A 554 19.94 23.30 40.29
CA ARG A 554 21.22 22.70 39.87
C ARG A 554 21.96 23.58 38.85
N LEU A 555 21.22 24.19 37.93
CA LEU A 555 21.77 25.14 36.95
C LEU A 555 22.33 26.39 37.63
N ALA A 556 21.59 26.98 38.58
CA ALA A 556 22.03 28.16 39.34
C ALA A 556 23.33 27.93 40.12
N ALA A 557 23.56 26.70 40.60
CA ALA A 557 24.79 26.34 41.31
C ALA A 557 26.02 26.22 40.40
N THR A 558 25.81 26.05 39.09
CA THR A 558 26.86 25.73 38.11
C THR A 558 27.15 26.92 37.19
N LEU A 559 26.13 27.69 36.82
CA LEU A 559 26.22 28.78 35.84
C LEU A 559 26.47 30.14 36.50
N PRO A 560 27.06 31.11 35.76
CA PRO A 560 27.21 32.48 36.24
C PRO A 560 25.86 33.12 36.58
N GLY A 561 25.84 34.05 37.55
CA GLY A 561 24.59 34.69 38.02
C GLY A 561 23.83 35.56 37.00
N HIS A 562 24.38 35.76 35.81
CA HIS A 562 23.73 36.47 34.69
C HIS A 562 23.26 35.52 33.57
N ALA A 563 23.39 34.21 33.74
CA ALA A 563 22.83 33.20 32.85
C ALA A 563 21.30 33.17 32.91
N SER A 564 20.66 32.81 31.80
CA SER A 564 19.22 32.51 31.77
C SER A 564 19.02 31.05 32.17
N LEU A 565 18.24 30.80 33.22
CA LEU A 565 17.98 29.46 33.75
C LEU A 565 16.63 28.88 33.32
N SER A 566 15.77 29.67 32.68
CA SER A 566 14.50 29.22 32.08
C SER A 566 14.76 28.52 30.75
N ASN A 567 13.76 27.88 30.13
CA ASN A 567 13.87 27.34 28.77
C ASN A 567 13.50 28.44 27.75
N PRO A 568 14.39 28.88 26.83
CA PRO A 568 15.78 28.44 26.59
C PRO A 568 16.81 28.86 27.66
N VAL A 569 17.72 27.93 27.98
CA VAL A 569 18.83 28.13 28.92
C VAL A 569 20.00 28.79 28.18
N ASP A 570 20.43 29.97 28.63
CA ASP A 570 21.61 30.67 28.08
C ASP A 570 22.73 30.63 29.12
N ALA A 571 23.70 29.74 28.89
CA ALA A 571 24.87 29.54 29.72
C ALA A 571 25.90 30.67 29.60
N THR A 572 25.74 31.59 28.63
CA THR A 572 26.65 32.68 28.30
C THR A 572 27.95 32.23 27.61
N ALA A 573 28.61 33.18 26.92
CA ALA A 573 29.77 32.88 26.07
C ALA A 573 31.08 32.58 26.83
N THR A 574 31.10 32.75 28.17
CA THR A 574 32.31 32.61 29.00
C THR A 574 32.44 31.25 29.67
N VAL A 575 31.43 30.40 29.55
CA VAL A 575 31.41 29.05 30.12
C VAL A 575 32.31 28.11 29.31
N ASP A 576 33.14 27.32 30.01
CA ASP A 576 33.99 26.29 29.42
C ASP A 576 33.19 25.07 28.93
N SER A 577 33.77 24.25 28.07
CA SER A 577 33.11 23.09 27.45
C SER A 577 32.64 22.05 28.47
N ASP A 578 33.41 21.78 29.53
CA ASP A 578 33.04 20.81 30.57
C ASP A 578 31.81 21.28 31.36
N THR A 579 31.79 22.55 31.75
CA THR A 579 30.68 23.18 32.45
C THR A 579 29.45 23.25 31.55
N PHE A 580 29.63 23.53 30.26
CA PHE A 580 28.55 23.52 29.27
C PHE A 580 27.96 22.11 29.08
N ALA A 581 28.79 21.07 28.95
CA ALA A 581 28.35 19.69 28.84
C ALA A 581 27.55 19.26 30.09
N ARG A 582 27.99 19.61 31.30
CA ARG A 582 27.22 19.37 32.55
C ARG A 582 25.89 20.11 32.58
N THR A 583 25.82 21.30 31.97
CA THR A 583 24.59 22.08 31.83
C THR A 583 23.60 21.36 30.92
N VAL A 584 24.06 20.86 29.77
CA VAL A 584 23.23 20.06 28.85
C VAL A 584 22.75 18.78 29.55
N ALA A 585 23.62 18.03 30.22
CA ALA A 585 23.25 16.82 30.98
C ALA A 585 22.20 17.12 32.06
N THR A 586 22.35 18.24 32.77
CA THR A 586 21.40 18.70 33.79
C THR A 586 20.01 18.93 33.21
N VAL A 587 19.91 19.56 32.04
CA VAL A 587 18.63 19.78 31.33
C VAL A 587 18.09 18.50 30.73
N LEU A 588 18.96 17.63 30.20
CA LEU A 588 18.59 16.32 29.66
C LEU A 588 17.89 15.46 30.72
N GLY A 589 18.37 15.51 31.97
CA GLY A 589 17.75 14.81 33.11
C GLY A 589 16.39 15.36 33.56
N ASP A 590 15.90 16.48 33.03
CA ASP A 590 14.64 17.09 33.46
C ASP A 590 13.42 16.26 32.99
N PRO A 591 12.50 15.85 33.87
CA PRO A 591 11.36 15.00 33.51
C PRO A 591 10.33 15.69 32.59
N SER A 592 10.36 17.02 32.48
CA SER A 592 9.48 17.79 31.61
C SER A 592 9.96 17.81 30.16
N ILE A 593 11.17 17.33 29.87
CA ILE A 593 11.82 17.42 28.56
C ILE A 593 11.97 16.03 27.93
N ASP A 594 11.66 15.92 26.64
CA ASP A 594 11.82 14.70 25.84
C ASP A 594 13.09 14.76 24.95
N SER A 595 13.58 15.96 24.61
CA SER A 595 14.76 16.17 23.75
C SER A 595 15.44 17.52 24.00
N VAL A 596 16.73 17.65 23.65
CA VAL A 596 17.51 18.90 23.81
C VAL A 596 18.16 19.33 22.50
N VAL A 597 17.98 20.59 22.13
CA VAL A 597 18.70 21.21 21.00
C VAL A 597 19.72 22.21 21.55
N VAL A 598 20.97 22.07 21.10
CA VAL A 598 22.13 22.75 21.68
C VAL A 598 22.77 23.66 20.62
N PRO A 599 22.24 24.88 20.40
CA PRO A 599 22.87 25.86 19.53
C PRO A 599 24.13 26.44 20.17
N VAL A 600 25.24 26.40 19.43
CA VAL A 600 26.55 26.79 19.93
C VAL A 600 27.34 27.60 18.90
N VAL A 601 28.17 28.49 19.42
CA VAL A 601 29.13 29.26 18.62
C VAL A 601 30.49 29.11 19.26
N ARG A 602 31.49 28.71 18.46
CA ARG A 602 32.88 28.69 18.90
C ARG A 602 33.37 30.12 19.12
N THR A 603 33.94 30.38 20.28
CA THR A 603 34.55 31.67 20.62
C THR A 603 36.07 31.52 20.70
N ALA A 604 36.78 32.63 20.91
CA ALA A 604 38.20 32.60 21.21
C ALA A 604 38.51 31.98 22.59
N VAL A 605 37.49 31.81 23.46
CA VAL A 605 37.62 31.35 24.84
C VAL A 605 37.34 29.85 24.95
N SER A 606 36.31 29.36 24.28
CA SER A 606 35.88 27.96 24.33
C SER A 606 35.16 27.53 23.05
N ASP A 607 35.19 26.23 22.78
CA ASP A 607 34.27 25.56 21.85
C ASP A 607 33.29 24.69 22.68
N PRO A 608 32.08 25.18 22.98
CA PRO A 608 31.12 24.45 23.82
C PRO A 608 30.63 23.13 23.21
N ALA A 609 30.93 22.88 21.94
CA ALA A 609 30.59 21.63 21.29
C ALA A 609 31.59 20.50 21.59
N GLU A 610 32.78 20.82 22.10
CA GLU A 610 33.74 19.85 22.63
C GLU A 610 33.15 19.15 23.87
N GLY A 611 33.35 17.82 23.97
CA GLY A 611 32.84 17.02 25.10
C GLY A 611 31.34 16.69 25.08
N LEU A 612 30.54 17.26 24.17
CA LEU A 612 29.10 16.94 24.08
C LEU A 612 28.83 15.48 23.70
N ALA A 613 29.59 14.91 22.75
CA ALA A 613 29.43 13.51 22.36
C ALA A 613 29.80 12.56 23.51
N GLU A 614 30.88 12.85 24.25
CA GLU A 614 31.30 12.09 25.44
C GLU A 614 30.28 12.20 26.59
N MET A 615 29.66 13.37 26.75
CA MET A 615 28.57 13.56 27.69
C MET A 615 27.36 12.70 27.29
N VAL A 616 26.94 12.73 26.03
CA VAL A 616 25.82 11.91 25.55
C VAL A 616 26.10 10.41 25.71
N ALA A 617 27.33 9.95 25.42
CA ALA A 617 27.74 8.57 25.68
C ALA A 617 27.54 8.18 27.16
N ARG A 618 28.04 9.00 28.09
CA ARG A 618 27.91 8.77 29.54
C ARG A 618 26.45 8.77 30.02
N GLU A 619 25.63 9.70 29.54
CA GLU A 619 24.22 9.78 29.92
C GLU A 619 23.42 8.56 29.42
N ARG A 620 23.72 8.07 28.21
CA ARG A 620 23.11 6.84 27.67
C ARG A 620 23.50 5.60 28.47
N GLU A 621 24.77 5.48 28.87
CA GLU A 621 25.20 4.41 29.79
C GLU A 621 24.49 4.47 31.15
N GLY A 622 24.13 5.68 31.59
CA GLY A 622 23.30 5.93 32.78
C GLY A 622 21.80 5.68 32.59
N GLY A 623 21.35 5.30 31.39
CA GLY A 623 19.94 5.01 31.06
C GLY A 623 19.13 6.21 30.57
N CYS A 624 19.77 7.33 30.21
CA CYS A 624 19.11 8.49 29.61
C CYS A 624 19.27 8.48 28.08
N ASP A 625 18.21 8.08 27.38
CA ASP A 625 18.19 7.97 25.91
C ASP A 625 17.52 9.17 25.21
N LYS A 626 17.41 10.33 25.88
CA LYS A 626 16.78 11.49 25.26
C LYS A 626 17.64 12.05 24.11
N PRO A 627 17.05 12.41 22.96
CA PRO A 627 17.82 12.93 21.83
C PRO A 627 18.50 14.26 22.14
N VAL A 628 19.74 14.39 21.67
CA VAL A 628 20.51 15.64 21.68
C VAL A 628 20.90 15.99 20.25
N LEU A 629 20.55 17.20 19.81
CA LEU A 629 20.95 17.75 18.52
C LEU A 629 21.79 19.00 18.77
N VAL A 630 22.84 19.22 17.97
CA VAL A 630 23.68 20.42 18.07
C VAL A 630 23.45 21.31 16.85
N VAL A 631 23.46 22.63 17.03
CA VAL A 631 23.46 23.58 15.92
C VAL A 631 24.73 24.42 16.00
N ARG A 632 25.66 24.25 15.05
CA ARG A 632 26.96 24.94 15.05
C ARG A 632 26.92 26.16 14.13
N GLY A 633 26.97 27.35 14.72
CA GLY A 633 27.05 28.60 13.96
C GLY A 633 28.29 28.65 13.06
N GLY A 634 28.09 28.75 11.74
CA GLY A 634 29.18 28.85 10.75
C GLY A 634 29.72 27.52 10.21
N GLN A 635 29.09 26.39 10.52
CA GLN A 635 29.39 25.09 9.90
C GLN A 635 29.06 25.12 8.39
N ALA A 636 29.90 24.50 7.55
CA ALA A 636 29.72 24.47 6.10
C ALA A 636 28.78 23.33 5.67
N GLU A 637 28.98 22.14 6.23
CA GLU A 637 28.17 20.96 6.00
C GLU A 637 26.79 21.13 6.61
N SER A 638 25.74 20.70 5.90
CA SER A 638 24.37 20.79 6.40
C SER A 638 24.17 20.02 7.71
N VAL A 639 24.73 18.81 7.79
CA VAL A 639 24.78 17.97 8.99
C VAL A 639 26.07 17.16 9.02
N ALA A 640 26.66 17.00 10.20
CA ALA A 640 27.86 16.21 10.47
C ALA A 640 27.74 15.49 11.82
N ALA A 641 28.54 14.46 12.06
CA ALA A 641 28.58 13.77 13.34
C ALA A 641 29.60 14.41 14.29
N LEU A 642 29.20 14.66 15.54
CA LEU A 642 30.14 14.74 16.66
C LEU A 642 30.27 13.34 17.25
N GLU A 643 31.49 12.82 17.27
CA GLU A 643 31.73 11.41 17.60
C GLU A 643 32.55 11.28 18.89
N ALA A 644 32.13 10.37 19.77
CA ALA A 644 32.90 9.91 20.91
C ALA A 644 32.47 8.47 21.25
N ASP A 645 33.43 7.55 21.37
CA ASP A 645 33.18 6.13 21.64
C ASP A 645 32.03 5.54 20.79
N ASN A 646 30.90 5.18 21.43
CA ASN A 646 29.71 4.61 20.80
C ASN A 646 28.56 5.63 20.60
N ALA A 647 28.81 6.92 20.80
CA ALA A 647 27.81 7.98 20.61
C ALA A 647 28.13 8.86 19.41
N ARG A 648 27.10 9.14 18.62
CA ARG A 648 27.12 10.13 17.54
C ARG A 648 26.04 11.17 17.80
N VAL A 649 26.42 12.44 17.82
CA VAL A 649 25.48 13.56 18.01
C VAL A 649 25.40 14.35 16.70
N PRO A 650 24.23 14.48 16.06
CA PRO A 650 24.10 15.24 14.82
C PRO A 650 24.30 16.74 15.08
N ALA A 651 25.26 17.33 14.39
CA ALA A 651 25.55 18.76 14.38
C ALA A 651 25.11 19.40 13.05
N PHE A 652 24.20 20.36 13.14
CA PHE A 652 23.59 21.05 12.01
C PHE A 652 24.17 22.44 11.79
N ALA A 653 24.23 22.87 10.54
CA ALA A 653 24.54 24.27 10.20
C ALA A 653 23.34 25.21 10.37
N ASP A 654 22.11 24.70 10.24
CA ASP A 654 20.87 25.48 10.25
C ASP A 654 19.91 25.03 11.38
N PRO A 655 19.44 25.96 12.24
CA PRO A 655 18.46 25.63 13.27
C PRO A 655 17.13 25.10 12.72
N SER A 656 16.69 25.59 11.55
CA SER A 656 15.39 25.18 11.00
C SER A 656 15.39 23.72 10.54
N LEU A 657 16.49 23.27 9.95
CA LEU A 657 16.70 21.89 9.56
C LEU A 657 16.78 20.94 10.77
N ALA A 658 17.52 21.34 11.82
CA ALA A 658 17.61 20.57 13.07
C ALA A 658 16.22 20.41 13.73
N ALA A 659 15.46 21.50 13.82
CA ALA A 659 14.12 21.51 14.38
C ALA A 659 13.15 20.61 13.59
N ARG A 660 13.16 20.69 12.25
CA ARG A 660 12.31 19.84 11.39
C ARG A 660 12.65 18.36 11.55
N ALA A 661 13.92 17.98 11.49
CA ALA A 661 14.33 16.59 11.62
C ALA A 661 13.96 15.99 12.99
N LEU A 662 14.05 16.79 14.06
CA LEU A 662 13.60 16.37 15.39
C LEU A 662 12.07 16.25 15.47
N ALA A 663 11.33 17.21 14.89
CA ALA A 663 9.88 17.18 14.85
C ALA A 663 9.36 15.96 14.07
N ASP A 664 9.96 15.64 12.92
CA ASP A 664 9.63 14.44 12.15
C ASP A 664 9.81 13.16 12.95
N LEU A 665 10.90 13.05 13.71
CA LEU A 665 11.14 11.89 14.57
C LEU A 665 10.16 11.84 15.75
N ALA A 666 9.80 13.00 16.33
CA ALA A 666 8.80 13.09 17.39
C ALA A 666 7.38 12.75 16.91
N GLU A 667 7.02 13.13 15.68
CA GLU A 667 5.76 12.73 15.03
C GLU A 667 5.70 11.23 14.79
N TYR A 668 6.80 10.65 14.28
CA TYR A 668 6.93 9.20 14.14
C TYR A 668 6.80 8.49 15.50
N ALA A 669 7.44 9.00 16.55
CA ALA A 669 7.33 8.47 17.91
C ALA A 669 5.90 8.49 18.43
N TYR A 670 5.20 9.61 18.23
CA TYR A 670 3.80 9.77 18.61
C TYR A 670 2.91 8.74 17.87
N TRP A 671 3.09 8.58 16.56
CA TRP A 671 2.37 7.58 15.77
C TRP A 671 2.67 6.14 16.23
N LEU A 672 3.92 5.84 16.58
CA LEU A 672 4.36 4.51 17.02
C LEU A 672 3.77 4.14 18.39
N ALA A 673 3.70 5.11 19.31
CA ALA A 673 3.14 4.92 20.66
C ALA A 673 1.62 4.71 20.65
N ARG A 674 0.92 5.16 19.61
CA ARG A 674 -0.53 5.01 19.50
C ARG A 674 -0.93 3.55 19.20
N PRO A 675 -1.94 3.01 19.91
CA PRO A 675 -2.55 1.75 19.54
C PRO A 675 -3.07 1.78 18.09
N PRO A 676 -3.07 0.64 17.37
CA PRO A 676 -3.72 0.56 16.07
C PRO A 676 -5.23 0.79 16.24
N GLY A 677 -5.78 1.70 15.44
CA GLY A 677 -7.23 1.90 15.37
C GLY A 677 -7.94 0.70 14.75
N ILE A 678 -9.25 0.61 15.02
CA ILE A 678 -10.11 -0.47 14.54
C ILE A 678 -10.91 0.04 13.34
N VAL A 679 -10.96 -0.74 12.27
CA VAL A 679 -11.92 -0.53 11.18
C VAL A 679 -13.27 -1.06 11.66
N PRO A 680 -14.30 -0.22 11.86
CA PRO A 680 -15.57 -0.68 12.40
C PRO A 680 -16.29 -1.60 11.42
N ASP A 681 -16.94 -2.63 11.96
CA ASP A 681 -17.93 -3.43 11.25
C ASP A 681 -19.34 -2.96 11.63
N PHE A 682 -20.19 -2.75 10.62
CA PHE A 682 -21.50 -2.17 10.79
C PHE A 682 -22.57 -3.22 10.45
N ALA A 683 -23.17 -3.81 11.48
CA ALA A 683 -24.18 -4.86 11.32
C ALA A 683 -25.50 -4.36 10.70
N ASP A 684 -25.73 -3.05 10.71
CA ASP A 684 -26.91 -2.38 10.16
C ASP A 684 -26.73 -1.94 8.68
N VAL A 685 -25.56 -2.19 8.08
CA VAL A 685 -25.28 -1.87 6.68
C VAL A 685 -25.77 -2.98 5.75
N ASP A 686 -26.61 -2.62 4.78
CA ASP A 686 -27.09 -3.53 3.73
C ASP A 686 -26.37 -3.28 2.40
N THR A 687 -25.16 -3.84 2.28
CA THR A 687 -24.36 -3.73 1.06
C THR A 687 -25.02 -4.39 -0.15
N ALA A 688 -25.80 -5.45 0.04
CA ALA A 688 -26.44 -6.17 -1.05
C ALA A 688 -27.55 -5.33 -1.70
N ALA A 689 -28.40 -4.70 -0.88
CA ALA A 689 -29.43 -3.80 -1.38
C ALA A 689 -28.84 -2.55 -2.05
N ALA A 690 -27.79 -1.96 -1.46
CA ALA A 690 -27.12 -0.81 -2.06
C ALA A 690 -26.47 -1.15 -3.42
N ARG A 691 -25.86 -2.34 -3.56
CA ARG A 691 -25.30 -2.81 -4.83
C ARG A 691 -26.37 -3.01 -5.89
N ALA A 692 -27.52 -3.61 -5.54
CA ALA A 692 -28.63 -3.77 -6.48
C ALA A 692 -29.12 -2.42 -7.05
N LEU A 693 -29.16 -1.37 -6.23
CA LEU A 693 -29.49 0.00 -6.68
C LEU A 693 -28.45 0.59 -7.63
N ILE A 694 -27.15 0.32 -7.37
CA ILE A 694 -26.05 0.75 -8.24
C ILE A 694 -26.10 0.01 -9.58
N ASP A 695 -26.33 -1.30 -9.56
CA ASP A 695 -26.43 -2.13 -10.76
C ASP A 695 -27.60 -1.63 -11.63
N GLU A 696 -28.78 -1.40 -11.05
CA GLU A 696 -29.93 -0.83 -11.77
C GLU A 696 -29.61 0.56 -12.36
N ALA A 697 -28.85 1.38 -11.64
CA ALA A 697 -28.44 2.70 -12.12
C ALA A 697 -27.43 2.62 -13.28
N LEU A 698 -26.47 1.70 -13.22
CA LEU A 698 -25.47 1.48 -14.27
C LEU A 698 -26.08 0.82 -15.51
N GLU A 699 -27.14 0.02 -15.37
CA GLU A 699 -27.93 -0.45 -16.52
C GLU A 699 -28.56 0.72 -17.30
N LYS A 700 -29.03 1.75 -16.58
CA LYS A 700 -29.58 2.98 -17.17
C LYS A 700 -28.49 3.93 -17.68
N LEU A 701 -27.31 3.91 -17.05
CA LEU A 701 -26.16 4.78 -17.32
C LEU A 701 -24.88 3.95 -17.57
N PRO A 702 -24.75 3.25 -18.71
CA PRO A 702 -23.64 2.32 -18.95
C PRO A 702 -22.26 3.00 -19.03
N GLY A 703 -22.20 4.32 -19.21
CA GLY A 703 -20.96 5.11 -19.13
C GLY A 703 -20.68 5.73 -17.76
N GLY A 704 -21.51 5.46 -16.75
CA GLY A 704 -21.49 6.16 -15.46
C GLY A 704 -22.21 7.52 -15.51
N GLY A 705 -22.27 8.19 -14.36
CA GLY A 705 -22.93 9.49 -14.22
C GLY A 705 -23.36 9.83 -12.79
N TRP A 706 -23.95 11.01 -12.63
CA TRP A 706 -24.55 11.44 -11.37
C TRP A 706 -25.89 10.76 -11.14
N LEU A 707 -26.08 10.21 -9.93
CA LEU A 707 -27.34 9.60 -9.53
C LEU A 707 -28.43 10.66 -9.27
N ASP A 708 -29.68 10.28 -9.55
CA ASP A 708 -30.84 11.05 -9.15
C ASP A 708 -30.97 11.10 -7.60
N PRO A 709 -31.59 12.15 -7.02
CA PRO A 709 -31.65 12.33 -5.57
C PRO A 709 -32.28 11.18 -4.77
N GLU A 710 -33.24 10.46 -5.37
CA GLU A 710 -33.95 9.36 -4.70
C GLU A 710 -33.07 8.11 -4.54
N PRO A 711 -32.43 7.57 -5.61
CA PRO A 711 -31.39 6.54 -5.47
C PRO A 711 -30.25 6.94 -4.52
N VAL A 712 -29.80 8.21 -4.55
CA VAL A 712 -28.78 8.71 -3.59
C VAL A 712 -29.25 8.53 -2.16
N ALA A 713 -30.45 9.01 -1.82
CA ALA A 713 -30.99 8.91 -0.47
C ALA A 713 -31.19 7.44 -0.03
N ALA A 714 -31.60 6.56 -0.95
CA ALA A 714 -31.75 5.13 -0.68
C ALA A 714 -30.41 4.45 -0.37
N VAL A 715 -29.39 4.65 -1.21
CA VAL A 715 -28.04 4.12 -1.00
C VAL A 715 -27.49 4.58 0.35
N LEU A 716 -27.54 5.87 0.66
CA LEU A 716 -27.02 6.41 1.92
C LEU A 716 -27.75 5.84 3.16
N ARG A 717 -29.08 5.59 3.06
CA ARG A 717 -29.84 4.95 4.14
C ARG A 717 -29.44 3.50 4.37
N HIS A 718 -29.13 2.74 3.32
CA HIS A 718 -28.59 1.38 3.46
C HIS A 718 -27.23 1.35 4.17
N PHE A 719 -26.52 2.48 4.25
CA PHE A 719 -25.31 2.64 5.05
C PHE A 719 -25.55 3.26 6.44
N GLY A 720 -26.81 3.51 6.81
CA GLY A 720 -27.18 4.11 8.10
C GLY A 720 -26.86 5.61 8.22
N LEU A 721 -26.61 6.31 7.12
CA LEU A 721 -26.32 7.74 7.15
C LEU A 721 -27.59 8.56 7.47
N PRO A 722 -27.51 9.63 8.30
CA PRO A 722 -28.65 10.40 8.77
C PRO A 722 -29.17 11.38 7.71
N VAL A 723 -29.59 10.86 6.56
CA VAL A 723 -30.12 11.65 5.44
C VAL A 723 -31.50 12.19 5.78
N VAL A 724 -31.70 13.48 5.54
CA VAL A 724 -33.00 14.13 5.78
C VAL A 724 -34.08 13.48 4.90
N PRO A 725 -35.26 13.14 5.46
CA PRO A 725 -36.38 12.60 4.69
C PRO A 725 -36.69 13.49 3.48
N THR A 726 -36.72 12.88 2.31
CA THR A 726 -36.70 13.58 1.03
C THR A 726 -37.84 13.05 0.17
N THR A 727 -38.74 13.92 -0.27
CA THR A 727 -39.88 13.55 -1.14
C THR A 727 -39.80 14.32 -2.45
N ALA A 728 -39.59 13.62 -3.56
CA ALA A 728 -39.58 14.22 -4.89
C ALA A 728 -41.00 14.42 -5.40
N CYS A 729 -41.29 15.61 -5.92
CA CYS A 729 -42.62 16.00 -6.39
C CYS A 729 -42.48 16.61 -7.79
N THR A 730 -43.08 15.96 -8.77
CA THR A 730 -43.13 16.42 -10.17
C THR A 730 -44.31 17.33 -10.44
N THR A 731 -45.32 17.29 -9.57
CA THR A 731 -46.49 18.17 -9.63
C THR A 731 -46.70 18.96 -8.33
N VAL A 732 -47.34 20.12 -8.42
CA VAL A 732 -47.71 20.91 -7.25
C VAL A 732 -48.71 20.15 -6.34
N THR A 733 -49.51 19.25 -6.91
CA THR A 733 -50.44 18.41 -6.16
C THR A 733 -49.71 17.38 -5.31
N GLU A 734 -48.69 16.71 -5.86
CA GLU A 734 -47.78 15.84 -5.10
C GLU A 734 -47.09 16.62 -3.97
N ALA A 735 -46.57 17.81 -4.28
CA ALA A 735 -45.91 18.66 -3.30
C ALA A 735 -46.83 19.03 -2.13
N LEU A 736 -48.11 19.30 -2.40
CA LEU A 736 -49.11 19.60 -1.37
C LEU A 736 -49.48 18.37 -0.53
N ALA A 737 -49.50 17.18 -1.11
CA ALA A 737 -49.72 15.94 -0.37
C ALA A 737 -48.55 15.67 0.57
N ALA A 738 -47.32 15.70 0.03
CA ALA A 738 -46.09 15.52 0.80
C ALA A 738 -45.94 16.56 1.93
N PHE A 739 -46.28 17.82 1.67
CA PHE A 739 -46.24 18.88 2.69
C PHE A 739 -47.18 18.60 3.87
N ARG A 740 -48.36 18.03 3.61
CA ARG A 740 -49.31 17.64 4.68
C ARG A 740 -48.81 16.46 5.50
N GLU A 741 -48.16 15.49 4.86
CA GLU A 741 -47.60 14.32 5.53
C GLU A 741 -46.39 14.70 6.41
N LEU A 742 -45.54 15.62 5.96
CA LEU A 742 -44.38 16.08 6.71
C LEU A 742 -44.75 16.93 7.95
N GLY A 743 -45.94 17.53 7.98
CA GLY A 743 -46.56 18.05 9.20
C GLY A 743 -45.82 19.20 9.90
N GLY A 744 -45.10 20.06 9.18
CA GLY A 744 -44.32 21.15 9.77
C GLY A 744 -43.71 22.12 8.74
N CYS A 745 -42.74 22.92 9.17
CA CYS A 745 -41.97 23.79 8.30
C CYS A 745 -41.07 22.95 7.38
N VAL A 746 -41.12 23.21 6.07
CA VAL A 746 -40.35 22.47 5.06
C VAL A 746 -39.38 23.37 4.31
N VAL A 747 -38.38 22.72 3.71
CA VAL A 747 -37.49 23.29 2.72
C VAL A 747 -37.91 22.76 1.35
N VAL A 748 -37.99 23.66 0.37
CA VAL A 748 -38.34 23.34 -1.02
C VAL A 748 -37.09 23.54 -1.87
N LYS A 749 -36.58 22.46 -2.47
CA LYS A 749 -35.40 22.48 -3.34
C LYS A 749 -35.80 22.17 -4.78
N VAL A 750 -35.22 22.85 -5.76
CA VAL A 750 -35.51 22.59 -7.18
C VAL A 750 -34.95 21.24 -7.62
N ARG A 751 -35.70 20.55 -8.48
CA ARG A 751 -35.21 19.45 -9.33
C ARG A 751 -35.12 19.99 -10.75
N ALA A 752 -33.91 20.28 -11.22
CA ALA A 752 -33.70 20.83 -12.56
C ALA A 752 -32.50 20.19 -13.27
N ALA A 753 -32.63 19.93 -14.57
CA ALA A 753 -31.56 19.35 -15.38
C ALA A 753 -30.34 20.29 -15.42
N GLY A 754 -29.14 19.75 -15.19
CA GLY A 754 -27.88 20.50 -15.24
C GLY A 754 -27.59 21.41 -14.03
N VAL A 755 -28.44 21.42 -12.99
CA VAL A 755 -28.23 22.23 -11.77
C VAL A 755 -27.60 21.38 -10.67
N LEU A 756 -26.27 21.47 -10.54
CA LEU A 756 -25.50 20.68 -9.58
C LEU A 756 -25.42 21.33 -8.17
N HIS A 757 -25.34 22.66 -8.07
CA HIS A 757 -25.27 23.40 -6.80
C HIS A 757 -26.55 24.22 -6.57
N LYS A 758 -27.57 23.59 -5.97
CA LYS A 758 -28.93 24.13 -5.85
C LYS A 758 -28.97 25.44 -5.07
N ALA A 759 -28.24 25.55 -3.96
CA ALA A 759 -28.18 26.76 -3.15
C ALA A 759 -27.55 27.94 -3.92
N HIS A 760 -26.39 27.72 -4.56
CA HIS A 760 -25.74 28.73 -5.40
C HIS A 760 -26.59 29.16 -6.61
N ALA A 761 -27.35 28.23 -7.19
CA ALA A 761 -28.27 28.54 -8.27
C ALA A 761 -29.55 29.28 -7.83
N GLY A 762 -29.73 29.54 -6.53
CA GLY A 762 -30.94 30.12 -5.94
C GLY A 762 -32.16 29.20 -6.04
N GLY A 763 -31.91 27.88 -6.04
CA GLY A 763 -32.89 26.82 -6.15
C GLY A 763 -33.38 26.25 -4.82
N VAL A 764 -33.18 26.95 -3.71
CA VAL A 764 -33.58 26.51 -2.36
C VAL A 764 -34.44 27.60 -1.72
N VAL A 765 -35.64 27.22 -1.24
CA VAL A 765 -36.54 28.07 -0.47
C VAL A 765 -36.68 27.47 0.92
N LEU A 766 -36.19 28.18 1.93
CA LEU A 766 -36.24 27.78 3.34
C LEU A 766 -37.51 28.32 4.00
N GLY A 767 -37.96 27.70 5.09
CA GLY A 767 -38.97 28.28 5.97
C GLY A 767 -40.42 28.17 5.47
N VAL A 768 -40.73 27.26 4.55
CA VAL A 768 -42.09 27.12 3.99
C VAL A 768 -43.00 26.45 5.01
N SER A 769 -43.95 27.20 5.54
CA SER A 769 -44.82 26.80 6.65
C SER A 769 -46.31 26.77 6.29
N THR A 770 -46.69 27.33 5.14
CA THR A 770 -48.07 27.34 4.66
C THR A 770 -48.22 26.84 3.22
N VAL A 771 -49.43 26.38 2.89
CA VAL A 771 -49.80 25.98 1.52
C VAL A 771 -49.63 27.12 0.51
N ALA A 772 -49.87 28.37 0.93
CA ALA A 772 -49.68 29.55 0.08
C ALA A 772 -48.20 29.77 -0.23
N GLU A 773 -47.33 29.67 0.78
CA GLU A 773 -45.88 29.76 0.63
C GLU A 773 -45.34 28.65 -0.25
N LEU A 774 -45.83 27.42 -0.13
CA LEU A 774 -45.40 26.30 -0.98
C LEU A 774 -45.75 26.53 -2.45
N ARG A 775 -46.96 27.02 -2.74
CA ARG A 775 -47.35 27.38 -4.11
C ARG A 775 -46.51 28.54 -4.65
N GLY A 776 -46.20 29.51 -3.79
CA GLY A 776 -45.29 30.61 -4.12
C GLY A 776 -43.88 30.14 -4.47
N ALA A 777 -43.31 29.27 -3.64
CA ALA A 777 -42.00 28.66 -3.86
C ALA A 777 -41.98 27.84 -5.16
N TRP A 778 -43.03 27.05 -5.43
CA TRP A 778 -43.17 26.31 -6.68
C TRP A 778 -43.15 27.25 -7.90
N ALA A 779 -44.00 28.28 -7.90
CA ALA A 779 -44.09 29.23 -9.01
C ALA A 779 -42.78 30.01 -9.21
N GLN A 780 -42.11 30.39 -8.12
CA GLN A 780 -40.80 31.04 -8.14
C GLN A 780 -39.73 30.17 -8.80
N LEU A 781 -39.62 28.90 -8.37
CA LEU A 781 -38.63 27.96 -8.91
C LEU A 781 -38.95 27.61 -10.37
N GLN A 782 -40.22 27.38 -10.69
CA GLN A 782 -40.66 27.11 -12.07
C GLN A 782 -40.35 28.29 -13.00
N GLY A 783 -40.62 29.53 -12.56
CA GLY A 783 -40.29 30.73 -13.33
C GLY A 783 -38.79 30.92 -13.53
N ARG A 784 -37.98 30.60 -12.52
CA ARG A 784 -36.51 30.76 -12.56
C ARG A 784 -35.81 29.75 -13.47
N PHE A 785 -36.21 28.47 -13.40
CA PHE A 785 -35.53 27.38 -14.12
C PHE A 785 -36.20 27.02 -15.45
N GLY A 786 -37.40 27.55 -15.73
CA GLY A 786 -38.04 27.47 -17.04
C GLY A 786 -38.13 26.04 -17.59
N ALA A 787 -37.64 25.83 -18.80
CA ALA A 787 -37.64 24.52 -19.47
C ALA A 787 -36.78 23.45 -18.76
N ALA A 788 -35.85 23.86 -17.88
CA ALA A 788 -35.04 22.93 -17.10
C ALA A 788 -35.74 22.47 -15.81
N PHE A 789 -36.89 23.07 -15.44
CA PHE A 789 -37.63 22.72 -14.23
C PHE A 789 -38.33 21.35 -14.37
N GLY A 790 -37.88 20.37 -13.59
CA GLY A 790 -38.43 19.02 -13.52
C GLY A 790 -39.24 18.74 -12.24
N GLY A 791 -39.48 19.76 -11.41
CA GLY A 791 -40.23 19.64 -10.15
C GLY A 791 -39.45 20.18 -8.95
N VAL A 792 -39.87 19.76 -7.75
CA VAL A 792 -39.21 20.12 -6.48
C VAL A 792 -39.01 18.90 -5.60
N VAL A 793 -38.17 19.07 -4.59
CA VAL A 793 -37.91 18.13 -3.52
C VAL A 793 -38.31 18.82 -2.21
N LEU A 794 -39.17 18.16 -1.42
CA LEU A 794 -39.57 18.61 -0.09
C LEU A 794 -38.79 17.85 0.98
N GLN A 795 -38.31 18.60 1.96
CA GLN A 795 -37.62 18.08 3.15
C GLN A 795 -38.13 18.81 4.39
N PRO A 796 -38.21 18.18 5.57
CA PRO A 796 -38.44 18.91 6.82
C PRO A 796 -37.31 19.90 7.08
N SER A 797 -37.63 21.05 7.68
CA SER A 797 -36.63 22.00 8.13
C SER A 797 -35.76 21.37 9.23
N VAL A 798 -34.45 21.56 9.10
CA VAL A 798 -33.46 21.09 10.08
C VAL A 798 -33.05 22.24 11.00
N GLU A 799 -32.61 21.89 12.21
CA GLU A 799 -32.10 22.87 13.17
C GLU A 799 -30.81 23.52 12.62
N PRO A 800 -30.61 24.85 12.83
CA PRO A 800 -29.35 25.48 12.51
C PRO A 800 -28.20 24.83 13.29
N GLY A 801 -27.08 24.60 12.62
CA GLY A 801 -25.89 23.99 13.21
C GLY A 801 -24.64 24.36 12.45
N GLN A 802 -23.50 23.84 12.89
CA GLN A 802 -22.24 23.98 12.17
C GLN A 802 -22.27 23.10 10.91
N GLU A 803 -21.97 23.71 9.76
CA GLU A 803 -21.90 23.01 8.48
C GLU A 803 -20.50 22.43 8.26
N PHE A 804 -20.46 21.16 7.87
CA PHE A 804 -19.28 20.38 7.51
C PHE A 804 -19.42 19.80 6.10
N LEU A 805 -18.29 19.45 5.50
CA LEU A 805 -18.20 18.71 4.25
C LEU A 805 -17.67 17.32 4.57
N VAL A 806 -18.36 16.28 4.09
CA VAL A 806 -17.81 14.92 4.02
C VAL A 806 -17.86 14.48 2.57
N GLY A 807 -16.70 14.24 1.97
CA GLY A 807 -16.59 13.86 0.57
C GLY A 807 -15.76 12.60 0.38
N VAL A 808 -16.02 11.88 -0.70
CA VAL A 808 -15.16 10.81 -1.21
C VAL A 808 -14.86 11.11 -2.65
N ILE A 809 -13.59 11.02 -3.01
CA ILE A 809 -13.16 10.98 -4.41
C ILE A 809 -12.39 9.68 -4.57
N ASP A 810 -12.82 8.85 -5.52
CA ASP A 810 -12.02 7.73 -5.92
C ASP A 810 -10.91 8.18 -6.88
N GLU A 811 -9.69 8.06 -6.40
CA GLU A 811 -8.48 8.44 -7.13
C GLU A 811 -7.92 7.21 -7.84
N ALA A 812 -7.60 7.33 -9.12
CA ALA A 812 -7.26 6.19 -9.97
C ALA A 812 -6.06 5.37 -9.47
N ALA A 813 -5.11 6.00 -8.76
CA ALA A 813 -3.99 5.30 -8.14
C ALA A 813 -4.37 4.79 -6.74
N PHE A 814 -4.93 5.62 -5.85
CA PHE A 814 -5.06 5.28 -4.42
C PHE A 814 -6.37 4.59 -4.03
N GLY A 815 -7.37 4.64 -4.90
CA GLY A 815 -8.74 4.32 -4.55
C GLY A 815 -9.41 5.46 -3.77
N PRO A 816 -10.41 5.17 -2.93
CA PRO A 816 -11.23 6.21 -2.32
C PRO A 816 -10.46 6.96 -1.25
N VAL A 817 -10.50 8.29 -1.37
CA VAL A 817 -9.96 9.26 -0.43
C VAL A 817 -11.13 9.99 0.22
N VAL A 818 -11.27 9.83 1.53
CA VAL A 818 -12.25 10.56 2.34
C VAL A 818 -11.70 11.93 2.68
N THR A 819 -12.54 12.95 2.54
CA THR A 819 -12.26 14.34 2.88
C THR A 819 -13.25 14.81 3.94
N PHE A 820 -12.73 15.48 4.97
CA PHE A 820 -13.51 16.16 5.99
C PHE A 820 -13.11 17.63 6.05
N GLY A 821 -14.04 18.54 6.27
CA GLY A 821 -13.72 19.96 6.41
C GLY A 821 -14.93 20.83 6.71
N LEU A 822 -14.73 22.14 6.73
CA LEU A 822 -15.83 23.11 6.89
C LEU A 822 -16.73 23.11 5.65
N GLY A 823 -18.04 22.95 5.87
CA GLY A 823 -19.07 22.86 4.83
C GLY A 823 -19.72 24.21 4.52
N GLY A 824 -20.67 24.18 3.59
CA GLY A 824 -21.43 25.36 3.18
C GLY A 824 -20.90 26.04 1.91
N THR A 825 -21.28 27.31 1.71
CA THR A 825 -20.99 28.05 0.48
C THR A 825 -19.54 28.54 0.38
N ASP A 826 -18.86 28.70 1.52
CA ASP A 826 -17.51 29.29 1.60
C ASP A 826 -16.39 28.24 1.70
N THR A 827 -16.73 26.95 1.56
CA THR A 827 -15.84 25.79 1.73
C THR A 827 -14.57 25.84 0.88
N ASP A 828 -14.63 26.41 -0.33
CA ASP A 828 -13.46 26.53 -1.21
C ASP A 828 -12.54 27.70 -0.85
N LEU A 829 -13.03 28.70 -0.10
CA LEU A 829 -12.26 29.88 0.28
C LEU A 829 -11.43 29.67 1.57
N ILE A 830 -11.94 28.89 2.52
CA ILE A 830 -11.29 28.68 3.83
C ILE A 830 -10.22 27.57 3.77
N ALA A 831 -10.38 26.59 2.86
CA ALA A 831 -9.47 25.47 2.62
C ALA A 831 -9.00 24.72 3.89
N ASP A 832 -9.84 24.69 4.94
CA ASP A 832 -9.58 23.93 6.17
C ASP A 832 -10.17 22.52 6.04
N ARG A 833 -9.32 21.57 5.60
CA ARG A 833 -9.70 20.20 5.25
C ARG A 833 -8.66 19.20 5.69
N SER A 834 -9.11 18.01 6.05
CA SER A 834 -8.29 16.82 6.30
C SER A 834 -8.67 15.71 5.32
N HIS A 835 -7.71 14.83 5.03
CA HIS A 835 -7.86 13.75 4.05
C HIS A 835 -7.32 12.43 4.61
N ARG A 836 -7.97 11.32 4.26
CA ARG A 836 -7.57 9.95 4.63
C ARG A 836 -7.90 8.95 3.53
N LEU A 837 -7.07 7.94 3.36
CA LEU A 837 -7.35 6.77 2.55
C LEU A 837 -8.28 5.81 3.28
N VAL A 838 -9.05 5.05 2.50
CA VAL A 838 -9.90 3.95 2.97
C VAL A 838 -9.11 2.63 2.95
N PRO A 839 -9.30 1.71 3.93
CA PRO A 839 -10.27 1.77 5.03
C PRO A 839 -9.90 2.78 6.12
N LEU A 840 -10.92 3.41 6.69
CA LEU A 840 -10.77 4.40 7.76
C LEU A 840 -10.93 3.72 9.12
N THR A 841 -10.00 3.94 10.04
CA THR A 841 -10.15 3.50 11.44
C THR A 841 -10.87 4.55 12.29
N ASP A 842 -11.38 4.13 13.44
CA ASP A 842 -11.91 5.02 14.49
C ASP A 842 -10.94 6.17 14.85
N HIS A 843 -9.65 5.86 15.01
CA HIS A 843 -8.60 6.84 15.25
C HIS A 843 -8.35 7.76 14.06
N ASP A 844 -8.35 7.24 12.83
CA ASP A 844 -8.19 8.08 11.65
C ASP A 844 -9.32 9.11 11.55
N ALA A 845 -10.57 8.69 11.80
CA ALA A 845 -11.73 9.58 11.77
C ALA A 845 -11.67 10.65 12.87
N ALA A 846 -11.26 10.29 14.08
CA ALA A 846 -11.06 11.26 15.17
C ALA A 846 -9.97 12.28 14.84
N ASP A 847 -8.84 11.84 14.28
CA ASP A 847 -7.75 12.72 13.87
C ASP A 847 -8.20 13.71 12.80
N MET A 848 -9.01 13.26 11.82
CA MET A 848 -9.55 14.13 10.78
C MET A 848 -10.31 15.33 11.35
N LEU A 849 -11.01 15.15 12.48
CA LEU A 849 -11.70 16.25 13.19
C LEU A 849 -10.71 17.19 13.88
N HIS A 850 -9.70 16.64 14.56
CA HIS A 850 -8.72 17.41 15.31
C HIS A 850 -7.70 18.16 14.44
N GLU A 851 -7.50 17.71 13.20
CA GLU A 851 -6.60 18.34 12.21
C GLU A 851 -7.12 19.65 11.64
N LEU A 852 -8.42 19.96 11.80
CA LEU A 852 -8.94 21.24 11.37
C LEU A 852 -8.30 22.36 12.19
N ARG A 853 -7.87 23.43 11.53
CA ARG A 853 -7.36 24.62 12.24
C ARG A 853 -8.42 25.23 13.15
N ALA A 854 -9.69 25.09 12.79
CA ALA A 854 -10.82 25.49 13.61
C ALA A 854 -11.17 24.50 14.75
N ALA A 855 -10.56 23.32 14.82
CA ALA A 855 -10.92 22.27 15.77
C ALA A 855 -10.93 22.70 17.24
N PRO A 856 -9.94 23.46 17.76
CA PRO A 856 -9.95 23.89 19.17
C PRO A 856 -11.18 24.72 19.53
N GLN A 857 -11.71 25.51 18.61
CA GLN A 857 -12.92 26.32 18.82
C GLN A 857 -14.20 25.52 18.63
N LEU A 858 -14.22 24.60 17.64
CA LEU A 858 -15.42 23.82 17.31
C LEU A 858 -15.70 22.69 18.30
N PHE A 859 -14.65 22.06 18.81
CA PHE A 859 -14.76 20.85 19.63
C PHE A 859 -14.27 21.04 21.08
N GLY A 860 -13.61 22.16 21.40
CA GLY A 860 -13.04 22.40 22.74
C GLY A 860 -14.06 22.46 23.89
N ASP A 861 -15.27 22.97 23.61
CA ASP A 861 -16.35 23.10 24.61
C ASP A 861 -17.39 21.94 24.53
N ALA A 862 -17.13 20.89 23.74
CA ALA A 862 -18.01 19.73 23.54
C ALA A 862 -19.47 20.04 23.12
N ARG A 863 -19.71 21.19 22.48
CA ARG A 863 -21.06 21.59 21.99
C ARG A 863 -21.54 20.80 20.77
N LEU A 864 -20.61 20.29 19.97
CA LEU A 864 -20.91 19.50 18.78
C LEU A 864 -20.70 18.01 19.08
N ASP A 865 -21.60 17.16 18.59
CA ASP A 865 -21.51 15.70 18.73
C ASP A 865 -20.43 15.13 17.78
N SER A 866 -19.17 15.15 18.24
CA SER A 866 -18.03 14.58 17.50
C SER A 866 -18.21 13.09 17.20
N GLY A 867 -18.89 12.35 18.07
CA GLY A 867 -19.14 10.91 17.90
C GLY A 867 -20.01 10.62 16.68
N LYS A 868 -21.10 11.37 16.49
CA LYS A 868 -21.95 11.24 15.29
C LYS A 868 -21.28 11.71 14.02
N LEU A 869 -20.41 12.73 14.08
CA LEU A 869 -19.61 13.15 12.91
C LEU A 869 -18.62 12.06 12.50
N ILE A 870 -17.95 11.43 13.49
CA ILE A 870 -17.07 10.28 13.27
C ILE A 870 -17.85 9.10 12.66
N ASP A 871 -19.06 8.80 13.16
CA ASP A 871 -19.92 7.74 12.60
C ASP A 871 -20.28 8.01 11.12
N VAL A 872 -20.62 9.25 10.77
CA VAL A 872 -20.86 9.65 9.36
C VAL A 872 -19.61 9.44 8.50
N LEU A 873 -18.43 9.83 8.99
CA LEU A 873 -17.16 9.63 8.27
C LEU A 873 -16.88 8.14 8.03
N LEU A 874 -17.00 7.32 9.06
CA LEU A 874 -16.71 5.88 9.01
C LEU A 874 -17.70 5.15 8.09
N ARG A 875 -19.00 5.47 8.14
CA ARG A 875 -20.02 4.89 7.26
C ARG A 875 -19.84 5.32 5.80
N THR A 876 -19.45 6.58 5.57
CA THR A 876 -19.13 7.06 4.21
C THR A 876 -17.87 6.37 3.66
N ALA A 877 -16.84 6.19 4.50
CA ALA A 877 -15.65 5.44 4.13
C ALA A 877 -15.98 3.98 3.80
N ARG A 878 -16.80 3.32 4.62
CA ARG A 878 -17.27 1.94 4.40
C ARG A 878 -18.04 1.80 3.10
N MET A 879 -18.89 2.77 2.78
CA MET A 879 -19.62 2.81 1.51
C MET A 879 -18.68 2.81 0.31
N ALA A 880 -17.67 3.68 0.32
CA ALA A 880 -16.67 3.74 -0.75
C ALA A 880 -15.77 2.49 -0.82
N GLU A 881 -15.51 1.84 0.32
CA GLU A 881 -14.73 0.61 0.39
C GLU A 881 -15.42 -0.55 -0.34
N VAL A 882 -16.71 -0.74 -0.08
CA VAL A 882 -17.46 -1.93 -0.52
C VAL A 882 -18.18 -1.74 -1.84
N LEU A 883 -18.32 -0.51 -2.35
CA LEU A 883 -18.96 -0.16 -3.62
C LEU A 883 -17.95 0.53 -4.55
N PRO A 884 -17.09 -0.23 -5.25
CA PRO A 884 -16.01 0.33 -6.07
C PRO A 884 -16.50 1.18 -7.26
N GLU A 885 -17.76 1.04 -7.66
CA GLU A 885 -18.42 1.81 -8.71
C GLU A 885 -18.66 3.27 -8.31
N ILE A 886 -18.63 3.59 -7.00
CA ILE A 886 -18.74 4.96 -6.50
C ILE A 886 -17.43 5.70 -6.80
N ALA A 887 -17.48 6.60 -7.78
CA ALA A 887 -16.36 7.45 -8.15
C ALA A 887 -16.29 8.73 -7.30
N GLU A 888 -17.44 9.22 -6.83
CA GLU A 888 -17.52 10.44 -6.04
C GLU A 888 -18.72 10.42 -5.09
N VAL A 889 -18.51 10.91 -3.87
CA VAL A 889 -19.56 11.21 -2.89
C VAL A 889 -19.33 12.61 -2.39
N ASP A 890 -20.40 13.40 -2.31
CA ASP A 890 -20.35 14.75 -1.76
C ASP A 890 -21.53 14.94 -0.82
N LEU A 891 -21.26 14.92 0.49
CA LEU A 891 -22.20 15.24 1.56
C LEU A 891 -21.93 16.68 1.99
N ASN A 892 -22.64 17.64 1.40
CA ASN A 892 -22.46 19.06 1.66
C ASN A 892 -23.80 19.84 1.63
N PRO A 893 -24.24 20.40 2.77
CA PRO A 893 -23.61 20.33 4.09
C PRO A 893 -23.96 19.03 4.83
N VAL A 894 -23.06 18.60 5.72
CA VAL A 894 -23.36 17.79 6.90
C VAL A 894 -23.55 18.77 8.07
N ILE A 895 -24.74 18.82 8.65
CA ILE A 895 -25.06 19.79 9.72
C ILE A 895 -24.94 19.09 11.07
N ALA A 896 -24.11 19.63 11.96
CA ALA A 896 -24.00 19.20 13.35
C ALA A 896 -24.56 20.25 14.32
N SER A 897 -25.46 19.83 15.20
CA SER A 897 -25.97 20.62 16.33
C SER A 897 -25.80 19.85 17.64
N GLU A 898 -26.16 20.48 18.77
CA GLU A 898 -26.21 19.81 20.08
C GLU A 898 -27.16 18.59 20.11
N ARG A 899 -28.13 18.53 19.19
CA ARG A 899 -29.14 17.45 19.13
C ARG A 899 -28.75 16.30 18.21
N GLY A 900 -27.79 16.50 17.31
CA GLY A 900 -27.25 15.46 16.46
C GLY A 900 -26.72 15.95 15.12
N VAL A 901 -26.58 15.00 14.19
CA VAL A 901 -26.03 15.23 12.85
C VAL A 901 -27.04 14.82 11.79
N CYS A 902 -27.18 15.61 10.73
CA CYS A 902 -28.01 15.27 9.58
C CYS A 902 -27.37 15.66 8.25
N VAL A 903 -27.77 14.97 7.18
CA VAL A 903 -27.30 15.19 5.81
C VAL A 903 -28.46 15.70 4.94
N PRO A 904 -28.65 17.02 4.81
CA PRO A 904 -29.73 17.62 4.01
C PRO A 904 -29.53 17.52 2.50
N ASP A 905 -28.30 17.46 2.00
CA ASP A 905 -28.03 17.30 0.57
C ASP A 905 -26.83 16.38 0.37
N ALA A 906 -26.93 15.53 -0.65
CA ALA A 906 -25.88 14.59 -1.00
C ALA A 906 -25.87 14.35 -2.50
N ARG A 907 -24.70 14.05 -3.03
CA ARG A 907 -24.50 13.67 -4.44
C ARG A 907 -23.61 12.45 -4.50
N VAL A 908 -23.92 11.54 -5.43
CA VAL A 908 -23.12 10.35 -5.70
C VAL A 908 -22.94 10.23 -7.20
N ARG A 909 -21.70 10.01 -7.64
CA ARG A 909 -21.33 9.77 -9.04
C ARG A 909 -20.81 8.36 -9.17
N LEU A 910 -21.29 7.66 -10.20
CA LEU A 910 -20.88 6.31 -10.52
C LEU A 910 -19.98 6.27 -11.75
N GLU A 911 -19.05 5.32 -11.78
CA GLU A 911 -18.29 4.88 -12.94
C GLU A 911 -18.36 3.36 -13.08
N PRO A 912 -18.51 2.80 -14.30
CA PRO A 912 -18.45 1.36 -14.50
C PRO A 912 -17.05 0.86 -14.14
N ARG A 913 -16.97 -0.15 -13.27
CA ARG A 913 -15.68 -0.77 -12.90
C ARG A 913 -15.75 -2.27 -12.85
N GLU A 914 -14.66 -2.90 -13.31
CA GLU A 914 -14.44 -4.32 -13.02
C GLU A 914 -14.00 -4.46 -11.56
N PRO A 915 -14.63 -5.34 -10.76
CA PRO A 915 -14.21 -5.61 -9.39
C PRO A 915 -12.80 -6.21 -9.40
N VAL A 916 -11.79 -5.41 -9.05
CA VAL A 916 -10.43 -5.92 -8.82
C VAL A 916 -10.32 -6.27 -7.34
N ASP A 917 -10.14 -7.55 -7.03
CA ASP A 917 -9.77 -7.97 -5.67
C ASP A 917 -8.31 -7.55 -5.42
N PRO A 918 -8.06 -6.57 -4.53
CA PRO A 918 -6.72 -6.02 -4.32
C PRO A 918 -5.78 -7.01 -3.61
N LEU A 919 -6.30 -8.15 -3.15
CA LEU A 919 -5.61 -9.11 -2.29
C LEU A 919 -5.24 -10.41 -3.00
N ILE A 920 -5.57 -10.54 -4.28
CA ILE A 920 -5.07 -11.63 -5.11
C ILE A 920 -3.55 -11.47 -5.25
N ARG A 921 -2.81 -12.49 -4.78
CA ARG A 921 -1.36 -12.56 -4.97
C ARG A 921 -1.03 -12.60 -6.46
N LYS A 922 -0.41 -11.51 -6.91
CA LYS A 922 0.05 -11.34 -8.28
C LYS A 922 1.27 -10.44 -8.37
N LEU A 923 2.18 -10.78 -9.27
CA LEU A 923 3.24 -9.90 -9.72
C LEU A 923 2.65 -8.80 -10.61
N ARG A 924 3.41 -7.71 -10.75
CA ARG A 924 3.07 -6.64 -11.69
C ARG A 924 3.00 -7.22 -13.12
N ALA A 925 1.98 -6.76 -13.85
CA ALA A 925 1.70 -7.23 -15.21
C ALA A 925 2.82 -6.84 -16.17
#